data_AF-A0A143PSL4-F1
#
_entry.id   AF-A0A143PSL4-F1
#
_cell.length_a   1.000
_cell.length_b   1.000
_cell.length_c   1.000
_cell.angle_alpha   90.00
_cell.angle_beta   90.00
_cell.angle_gamma   90.00
#
_symmetry.space_group_name_H-M   'P 1'
#
loop_
_entity.id
_entity.type
_entity.pdbx_description
1 polymer ?
#
loop_
_entity_poly.entity_id
_entity_poly.type
_entity_poly.pdbx_seq_one_letter_code
_entity_poly.pdbx_strand_id
1 'polypeptide(L)'
;MPIAVPAWFDDVDITDWADVQPEELLEKRREHVDRHAAARAFKYSRATASLLYDEIGFRWTAAVPVRGEVPLQTIDSARLRHTEAARQSCDLYDLHAAEQERLGHRPLDLPPNAGFTWQRRGKLIDFIANEDGEAVRRGEVWRFPVSALPSGLMAGADVSDSPRLPTQRGRANVPGVHWLPFLELLEAGYFKRMQQWRGRLVDVTAPGCFYCFVSHRWLAVTEPDPEGRQAAFLAWQMFAHLCEAVRVARIRGLQSPRKFIAQMSTPVGPSGSSLAEALLVNVLRPAGRDGLIEQAWHEALVEEHLIAAYATATADQDVGLTKLSNLLRKRPALRSLCERVFLWYDYSCLPQPPRSADDERFFRRALPHLPSIQLLGRTAILLDDAEDYLSRAWCALEAVVADPGDTTDLLVGSKRTNLRSGSVELHFENLLLDRPHIQWRAVLDTEVFRVQRPEQCMARLNLSATDPTDIALIYESLRRLSAPRKIHSDAMEVVTGVVPLPVTEHRRVLVPRVSRDSVKMTGKARWSLNWTGALELESCWGPDDDAMSITPFLPLHGAVPAQDRRPRCHVVVIAACEGEAVLLSNWVRAKRGELEELLGSVLQSLSWLATDVAPVGHFVQGTLQAVAVDCPQWIVVASEARFISCNVTAIILALLCRAKARCFAFAIDAHEDNVAELELAGTGQPSDGGDIELFGVTFPRHAGGLLRSSLVEYLVAERPAGQDADSPDAPATG
;
A
#
# COMPACT_ATOMS: atom_id res chain seq x y z
N MET A 1 -0.53 17.35 23.70
CA MET A 1 -1.46 18.44 23.39
C MET A 1 -2.36 17.95 22.25
N PRO A 2 -3.62 18.40 22.11
CA PRO A 2 -4.36 18.12 20.89
C PRO A 2 -3.52 18.60 19.69
N ILE A 3 -3.60 17.91 18.56
CA ILE A 3 -3.01 18.40 17.30
C ILE A 3 -3.67 19.75 17.05
N ALA A 4 -2.96 20.83 17.36
CA ALA A 4 -3.50 22.17 17.21
C ALA A 4 -3.76 22.37 15.72
N VAL A 5 -5.03 22.53 15.37
CA VAL A 5 -5.39 23.01 14.05
C VAL A 5 -4.85 24.45 13.95
N PRO A 6 -4.13 24.83 12.88
CA PRO A 6 -3.62 26.19 12.77
C PRO A 6 -4.76 27.23 12.93
N ALA A 7 -4.48 28.36 13.56
CA ALA A 7 -5.50 29.35 13.96
C ALA A 7 -6.39 29.85 12.80
N TRP A 8 -5.92 29.86 11.54
CA TRP A 8 -6.76 30.23 10.40
C TRP A 8 -7.89 29.24 10.09
N PHE A 9 -7.96 28.08 10.75
CA PHE A 9 -9.11 27.19 10.67
C PHE A 9 -10.27 27.64 11.58
N ASP A 10 -10.04 28.57 12.50
CA ASP A 10 -11.09 29.07 13.39
C ASP A 10 -12.23 29.69 12.58
N ASP A 11 -11.92 30.32 11.44
CA ASP A 11 -12.86 30.94 10.51
C ASP A 11 -13.63 29.94 9.62
N VAL A 12 -13.25 28.67 9.61
CA VAL A 12 -13.94 27.64 8.80
C VAL A 12 -15.21 27.20 9.50
N ASP A 13 -16.39 27.52 8.96
CA ASP A 13 -17.65 27.11 9.54
C ASP A 13 -17.91 25.60 9.36
N ILE A 14 -18.13 24.91 10.48
CA ILE A 14 -18.55 23.50 10.54
C ILE A 14 -19.74 23.32 11.49
N THR A 15 -20.46 24.39 11.84
CA THR A 15 -21.52 24.37 12.86
C THR A 15 -22.56 23.30 12.56
N ASP A 16 -22.94 23.14 11.29
CA ASP A 16 -23.89 22.12 10.83
C ASP A 16 -23.37 20.68 10.94
N TRP A 17 -22.06 20.48 11.12
CA TRP A 17 -21.41 19.16 11.09
C TRP A 17 -20.82 18.78 12.44
N ALA A 18 -20.59 19.74 13.35
CA ALA A 18 -19.81 19.54 14.57
C ALA A 18 -20.28 18.33 15.39
N ASP A 19 -21.60 18.16 15.50
CA ASP A 19 -22.24 17.08 16.27
C ASP A 19 -22.74 15.91 15.41
N VAL A 20 -22.57 15.97 14.08
CA VAL A 20 -23.04 14.91 13.17
C VAL A 20 -22.05 13.75 13.20
N GLN A 21 -22.57 12.52 13.29
CA GLN A 21 -21.75 11.31 13.23
C GLN A 21 -21.26 11.04 11.79
N PRO A 22 -20.05 10.49 11.60
CA PRO A 22 -19.51 10.22 10.27
C PRO A 22 -20.39 9.29 9.42
N GLU A 23 -21.08 8.32 10.03
CA GLU A 23 -22.01 7.42 9.36
C GLU A 23 -23.17 8.19 8.71
N GLU A 24 -23.74 9.17 9.44
CA GLU A 24 -24.83 10.00 8.92
C GLU A 24 -24.37 10.92 7.77
N LEU A 25 -23.13 11.40 7.81
CA LEU A 25 -22.56 12.18 6.71
C LEU A 25 -22.33 11.33 5.47
N LEU A 26 -21.96 10.06 5.63
CA LEU A 26 -21.80 9.13 4.51
C LEU A 26 -23.13 8.86 3.77
N GLU A 27 -24.27 8.94 4.45
CA GLU A 27 -25.58 8.78 3.81
C GLU A 27 -26.02 10.05 3.06
N LYS A 28 -25.63 11.24 3.55
CA LYS A 28 -25.98 12.53 2.97
C LYS A 28 -25.05 12.87 1.80
N ARG A 29 -25.43 12.48 0.58
CA ARG A 29 -24.70 12.88 -0.65
C ARG A 29 -24.61 14.40 -0.77
N ARG A 30 -23.40 14.91 -1.01
CA ARG A 30 -23.13 16.31 -1.32
C ARG A 30 -22.63 16.41 -2.74
N GLU A 31 -23.32 17.20 -3.56
CA GLU A 31 -23.02 17.29 -4.99
C GLU A 31 -22.03 18.41 -5.31
N HIS A 32 -21.81 19.37 -4.41
CA HIS A 32 -20.98 20.54 -4.69
C HIS A 32 -19.63 20.51 -3.98
N VAL A 33 -18.56 20.58 -4.78
CA VAL A 33 -17.18 20.75 -4.31
C VAL A 33 -16.84 22.23 -4.42
N ASP A 34 -16.72 22.93 -3.30
CA ASP A 34 -16.26 24.32 -3.28
C ASP A 34 -14.80 24.41 -2.79
N ARG A 35 -14.22 25.62 -2.91
CA ARG A 35 -12.85 25.93 -2.50
C ARG A 35 -12.55 25.73 -1.00
N HIS A 36 -13.57 25.55 -0.16
CA HIS A 36 -13.45 25.37 1.29
C HIS A 36 -13.76 23.93 1.72
N ALA A 37 -14.09 23.03 0.78
CA ALA A 37 -14.48 21.64 1.09
C ALA A 37 -13.39 20.89 1.87
N ALA A 38 -12.13 21.01 1.45
CA ALA A 38 -10.99 20.44 2.17
C ALA A 38 -10.88 21.00 3.59
N ALA A 39 -10.95 22.33 3.74
CA ALA A 39 -10.85 23.00 5.03
C ALA A 39 -11.94 22.55 6.02
N ARG A 40 -13.19 22.43 5.55
CA ARG A 40 -14.31 21.97 6.37
C ARG A 40 -14.15 20.50 6.77
N ALA A 41 -13.78 19.63 5.83
CA ALA A 41 -13.51 18.23 6.14
C ALA A 41 -12.37 18.06 7.14
N PHE A 42 -11.33 18.89 7.03
CA PHE A 42 -10.21 18.95 7.97
C PHE A 42 -10.61 19.36 9.39
N LYS A 43 -11.38 20.44 9.51
CA LYS A 43 -11.85 20.92 10.81
C LYS A 43 -12.83 19.93 11.44
N TYR A 44 -13.76 19.40 10.64
CA TYR A 44 -14.70 18.38 11.10
C TYR A 44 -13.98 17.14 11.63
N SER A 45 -13.02 16.58 10.87
CA SER A 45 -12.34 15.34 11.29
C SER A 45 -11.57 15.44 12.60
N ARG A 46 -11.24 16.67 13.05
CA ARG A 46 -10.52 16.96 14.29
C ARG A 46 -11.40 17.58 15.39
N ALA A 47 -12.69 17.75 15.15
CA ALA A 47 -13.60 18.37 16.11
C ALA A 47 -13.96 17.49 17.33
N THR A 48 -13.69 16.18 17.30
CA THR A 48 -14.00 15.25 18.40
C THR A 48 -12.91 15.24 19.48
N ALA A 49 -13.29 14.78 20.68
CA ALA A 49 -12.34 14.56 21.77
C ALA A 49 -11.38 13.39 21.50
N SER A 50 -11.77 12.47 20.62
CA SER A 50 -10.92 11.36 20.21
C SER A 50 -9.81 11.84 19.27
N LEU A 51 -8.61 11.31 19.51
CA LEU A 51 -7.42 11.64 18.73
C LEU A 51 -6.89 10.43 17.95
N LEU A 52 -7.71 9.38 17.78
CA LEU A 52 -7.33 8.18 17.07
C LEU A 52 -7.15 8.48 15.57
N TYR A 53 -6.06 7.98 14.98
CA TYR A 53 -5.78 8.28 13.56
C TYR A 53 -6.81 7.65 12.60
N ASP A 54 -7.29 6.44 12.88
CA ASP A 54 -8.35 5.80 12.08
C ASP A 54 -9.66 6.58 12.12
N GLU A 55 -10.04 7.12 13.29
CA GLU A 55 -11.25 7.93 13.43
C GLU A 55 -11.12 9.25 12.65
N ILE A 56 -9.98 9.93 12.75
CA ILE A 56 -9.71 11.15 11.97
C ILE A 56 -9.84 10.84 10.47
N GLY A 57 -9.26 9.73 10.01
CA GLY A 57 -9.37 9.29 8.62
C GLY A 57 -10.81 8.95 8.20
N PHE A 58 -11.57 8.29 9.07
CA PHE A 58 -12.97 7.95 8.82
C PHE A 58 -13.84 9.19 8.70
N ARG A 59 -13.70 10.14 9.64
CA ARG A 59 -14.42 11.42 9.64
C ARG A 59 -14.02 12.28 8.45
N TRP A 60 -12.75 12.26 8.04
CA TRP A 60 -12.32 12.90 6.80
C TRP A 60 -13.07 12.33 5.59
N THR A 61 -13.01 11.01 5.37
CA THR A 61 -13.68 10.33 4.26
C THR A 61 -15.18 10.57 4.26
N ALA A 62 -15.81 10.66 5.44
CA ALA A 62 -17.23 10.98 5.58
C ALA A 62 -17.59 12.42 5.16
N ALA A 63 -16.70 13.38 5.41
CA ALA A 63 -16.96 14.80 5.19
C ALA A 63 -16.59 15.31 3.79
N VAL A 64 -15.69 14.63 3.09
CA VAL A 64 -15.29 15.00 1.73
C VAL A 64 -16.45 14.78 0.75
N PRO A 65 -16.83 15.78 -0.07
CA PRO A 65 -17.98 15.67 -0.98
C PRO A 65 -17.76 14.75 -2.18
N VAL A 66 -16.49 14.48 -2.54
CA VAL A 66 -16.13 13.59 -3.63
C VAL A 66 -15.84 12.20 -3.05
N ARG A 67 -16.24 11.14 -3.76
CA ARG A 67 -15.72 9.80 -3.53
C ARG A 67 -14.95 9.39 -4.75
N GLY A 68 -13.69 9.01 -4.59
CA GLY A 68 -13.02 8.31 -5.66
C GLY A 68 -13.26 6.80 -5.58
N GLU A 69 -12.62 6.08 -6.49
CA GLU A 69 -12.87 4.65 -6.73
C GLU A 69 -12.35 3.79 -5.58
N VAL A 70 -11.30 4.26 -4.92
CA VAL A 70 -10.65 3.58 -3.80
C VAL A 70 -10.48 4.62 -2.71
N PRO A 71 -11.49 4.85 -1.84
CA PRO A 71 -11.31 5.78 -0.73
C PRO A 71 -10.42 5.13 0.34
N LEU A 72 -9.71 5.96 1.11
CA LEU A 72 -8.95 5.54 2.30
C LEU A 72 -9.77 4.57 3.17
N GLN A 73 -9.21 3.39 3.42
CA GLN A 73 -9.76 2.38 4.32
C GLN A 73 -9.18 2.54 5.72
N THR A 74 -10.03 2.93 6.65
CA THR A 74 -9.77 2.94 8.09
C THR A 74 -10.48 1.78 8.76
N ILE A 75 -10.01 1.37 9.95
CA ILE A 75 -10.66 0.29 10.73
C ILE A 75 -12.16 0.58 10.92
N ASP A 76 -12.53 1.82 11.26
CA ASP A 76 -13.94 2.21 11.47
C ASP A 76 -14.77 2.15 10.18
N SER A 77 -14.23 2.65 9.05
CA SER A 77 -14.91 2.56 7.76
C SER A 77 -15.12 1.11 7.31
N ALA A 78 -14.16 0.25 7.61
CA ALA A 78 -14.18 -1.14 7.23
C ALA A 78 -15.17 -1.94 8.10
N ARG A 79 -15.27 -1.61 9.40
CA ARG A 79 -16.28 -2.14 10.32
C ARG A 79 -17.71 -1.81 9.87
N LEU A 80 -17.94 -0.57 9.45
CA LEU A 80 -19.24 -0.13 8.94
C LEU A 80 -19.65 -0.98 7.72
N ARG A 81 -18.77 -1.09 6.71
CA ARG A 81 -19.02 -1.91 5.52
C ARG A 81 -19.25 -3.38 5.84
N HIS A 82 -18.49 -3.93 6.77
CA HIS A 82 -18.69 -5.31 7.20
C HIS A 82 -20.08 -5.50 7.85
N THR A 83 -20.50 -4.55 8.68
CA THR A 83 -21.83 -4.56 9.31
C THR A 83 -22.94 -4.43 8.27
N GLU A 84 -22.77 -3.58 7.26
CA GLU A 84 -23.70 -3.45 6.13
C GLU A 84 -23.77 -4.72 5.28
N ALA A 85 -22.62 -5.32 4.95
CA ALA A 85 -22.55 -6.57 4.19
C ALA A 85 -23.22 -7.72 4.94
N ALA A 86 -23.00 -7.82 6.25
CA ALA A 86 -23.65 -8.82 7.11
C ALA A 86 -25.18 -8.62 7.19
N ARG A 87 -25.68 -7.38 7.07
CA ARG A 87 -27.13 -7.10 6.98
C ARG A 87 -27.72 -7.47 5.61
N GLN A 88 -26.92 -7.42 4.54
CA GLN A 88 -27.37 -7.67 3.17
C GLN A 88 -27.30 -9.14 2.75
N SER A 89 -26.48 -9.97 3.41
CA SER A 89 -26.30 -11.36 3.01
C SER A 89 -27.50 -12.25 3.34
N CYS A 90 -28.21 -12.72 2.31
CA CYS A 90 -29.07 -13.91 2.39
C CYS A 90 -28.27 -15.09 1.82
N ASP A 91 -27.86 -16.03 2.68
CA ASP A 91 -26.92 -17.10 2.33
C ASP A 91 -27.35 -17.94 1.12
N LEU A 92 -28.66 -18.10 0.91
CA LEU A 92 -29.20 -18.86 -0.23
C LEU A 92 -29.13 -18.07 -1.55
N TYR A 93 -29.38 -16.76 -1.54
CA TYR A 93 -29.38 -15.95 -2.76
C TYR A 93 -27.99 -15.92 -3.39
N ASP A 94 -26.96 -15.73 -2.58
CA ASP A 94 -25.60 -15.63 -3.06
C ASP A 94 -25.01 -16.98 -3.48
N LEU A 95 -25.38 -18.08 -2.81
CA LEU A 95 -25.01 -19.43 -3.25
C LEU A 95 -25.57 -19.69 -4.65
N HIS A 96 -26.85 -19.35 -4.87
CA HIS A 96 -27.49 -19.43 -6.18
C HIS A 96 -26.89 -18.46 -7.20
N ALA A 97 -26.49 -17.25 -6.80
CA ALA A 97 -25.79 -16.31 -7.68
C ALA A 97 -24.42 -16.86 -8.11
N ALA A 98 -23.64 -17.44 -7.19
CA ALA A 98 -22.36 -18.07 -7.50
C ALA A 98 -22.51 -19.31 -8.40
N GLU A 99 -23.58 -20.09 -8.24
CA GLU A 99 -23.93 -21.20 -9.13
C GLU A 99 -24.38 -20.71 -10.51
N GLN A 100 -25.26 -19.70 -10.59
CA GLN A 100 -25.68 -19.08 -11.86
C GLN A 100 -24.49 -18.49 -12.62
N GLU A 101 -23.56 -17.85 -11.92
CA GLU A 101 -22.32 -17.32 -12.52
C GLU A 101 -21.45 -18.42 -13.14
N ARG A 102 -21.47 -19.64 -12.57
CA ARG A 102 -20.79 -20.79 -13.16
C ARG A 102 -21.52 -21.35 -14.38
N LEU A 103 -22.85 -21.21 -14.43
CA LEU A 103 -23.72 -21.82 -15.43
C LEU A 103 -24.08 -20.91 -16.62
N GLY A 104 -23.74 -19.63 -16.59
CA GLY A 104 -23.98 -18.70 -17.70
C GLY A 104 -23.32 -19.16 -19.02
N HIS A 105 -24.03 -19.00 -20.15
CA HIS A 105 -23.48 -19.25 -21.48
C HIS A 105 -22.23 -18.40 -21.69
N ARG A 106 -21.13 -19.04 -22.09
CA ARG A 106 -19.83 -18.38 -22.22
C ARG A 106 -19.47 -18.20 -23.68
N PRO A 107 -19.22 -16.96 -24.13
CA PRO A 107 -18.59 -16.74 -25.42
C PRO A 107 -17.20 -17.40 -25.44
N LEU A 108 -16.76 -17.91 -26.59
CA LEU A 108 -15.45 -18.55 -26.73
C LEU A 108 -14.31 -17.53 -26.86
N ASP A 109 -14.63 -16.34 -27.38
CA ASP A 109 -13.67 -15.26 -27.59
C ASP A 109 -14.39 -13.89 -27.49
N LEU A 110 -13.60 -12.82 -27.47
CA LEU A 110 -14.10 -11.45 -27.59
C LEU A 110 -14.41 -11.13 -29.07
N PRO A 111 -15.48 -10.38 -29.35
CA PRO A 111 -15.75 -9.85 -30.69
C PRO A 111 -14.54 -9.10 -31.27
N PRO A 112 -14.13 -9.39 -32.51
CA PRO A 112 -13.04 -8.67 -33.14
C PRO A 112 -13.42 -7.20 -33.35
N ASN A 113 -12.44 -6.30 -33.23
CA ASN A 113 -12.57 -4.86 -33.47
C ASN A 113 -13.48 -4.07 -32.51
N ALA A 114 -13.97 -4.67 -31.42
CA ALA A 114 -14.70 -3.94 -30.39
C ALA A 114 -13.74 -3.40 -29.31
N GLY A 115 -13.95 -2.15 -28.88
CA GLY A 115 -13.27 -1.58 -27.73
C GLY A 115 -13.93 -2.05 -26.43
N PHE A 116 -13.13 -2.57 -25.49
CA PHE A 116 -13.63 -3.05 -24.20
C PHE A 116 -13.01 -2.27 -23.04
N THR A 117 -13.82 -1.96 -22.03
CA THR A 117 -13.37 -1.80 -20.66
C THR A 117 -13.47 -3.14 -19.94
N TRP A 118 -12.79 -3.30 -18.82
CA TRP A 118 -12.86 -4.54 -18.06
C TRP A 118 -13.06 -4.28 -16.57
N GLN A 119 -13.69 -5.23 -15.89
CA GLN A 119 -13.88 -5.23 -14.45
C GLN A 119 -13.69 -6.64 -13.91
N ARG A 120 -12.91 -6.80 -12.84
CA ARG A 120 -12.75 -8.09 -12.16
C ARG A 120 -13.84 -8.30 -11.11
N ARG A 121 -14.41 -9.50 -11.07
CA ARG A 121 -15.37 -9.96 -10.05
C ARG A 121 -14.93 -11.31 -9.50
N GLY A 122 -14.12 -11.28 -8.43
CA GLY A 122 -13.54 -12.49 -7.84
C GLY A 122 -12.66 -13.27 -8.81
N LYS A 123 -13.13 -14.45 -9.25
CA LYS A 123 -12.45 -15.35 -10.21
C LYS A 123 -12.90 -15.14 -11.67
N LEU A 124 -13.69 -14.11 -11.93
CA LEU A 124 -14.22 -13.77 -13.25
C LEU A 124 -13.73 -12.38 -13.69
N ILE A 125 -13.61 -12.20 -15.00
CA ILE A 125 -13.32 -10.93 -15.65
C ILE A 125 -14.47 -10.62 -16.61
N ASP A 126 -15.08 -9.46 -16.41
CA ASP A 126 -16.12 -8.89 -17.25
C ASP A 126 -15.47 -7.93 -18.24
N PHE A 127 -15.69 -8.14 -19.54
CA PHE A 127 -15.34 -7.20 -20.60
C PHE A 127 -16.62 -6.50 -21.05
N ILE A 128 -16.64 -5.18 -20.95
CA ILE A 128 -17.80 -4.33 -21.22
C ILE A 128 -17.52 -3.55 -22.49
N ALA A 129 -18.39 -3.69 -23.50
CA ALA A 129 -18.21 -2.98 -24.76
C ALA A 129 -18.38 -1.47 -24.60
N ASN A 130 -17.43 -0.70 -25.11
CA ASN A 130 -17.42 0.77 -24.99
C ASN A 130 -18.22 1.46 -26.09
N GLU A 131 -18.40 0.79 -27.23
CA GLU A 131 -18.96 1.34 -28.46
C GLU A 131 -19.95 0.33 -29.08
N ASP A 132 -20.91 0.85 -29.84
CA ASP A 132 -21.79 0.03 -30.68
C ASP A 132 -21.02 -0.43 -31.92
N GLY A 133 -20.95 -1.73 -32.14
CA GLY A 133 -20.39 -2.36 -33.34
C GLY A 133 -21.44 -3.16 -34.10
N GLU A 134 -21.08 -3.69 -35.27
CA GLU A 134 -22.00 -4.50 -36.09
C GLU A 134 -22.55 -5.74 -35.34
N ALA A 135 -21.80 -6.25 -34.37
CA ALA A 135 -22.12 -7.47 -33.62
C ALA A 135 -22.23 -7.26 -32.10
N VAL A 136 -22.10 -6.03 -31.61
CA VAL A 136 -21.90 -5.73 -30.18
C VAL A 136 -22.66 -4.47 -29.82
N ARG A 137 -23.45 -4.51 -28.76
CA ARG A 137 -24.07 -3.30 -28.20
C ARG A 137 -23.20 -2.71 -27.10
N ARG A 138 -23.11 -1.39 -27.05
CA ARG A 138 -22.45 -0.68 -25.96
C ARG A 138 -23.05 -1.10 -24.61
N GLY A 139 -22.18 -1.43 -23.66
CA GLY A 139 -22.56 -1.93 -22.34
C GLY A 139 -22.86 -3.42 -22.26
N GLU A 140 -22.84 -4.15 -23.38
CA GLU A 140 -22.90 -5.61 -23.36
C GLU A 140 -21.66 -6.20 -22.65
N VAL A 141 -21.84 -7.29 -21.91
CA VAL A 141 -20.83 -7.84 -20.99
C VAL A 141 -20.45 -9.27 -21.38
N TRP A 142 -19.16 -9.48 -21.64
CA TRP A 142 -18.56 -10.79 -21.86
C TRP A 142 -17.81 -11.23 -20.62
N ARG A 143 -18.20 -12.37 -20.04
CA ARG A 143 -17.66 -12.86 -18.78
C ARG A 143 -16.82 -14.10 -18.98
N PHE A 144 -15.56 -14.05 -18.54
CA PHE A 144 -14.63 -15.17 -18.62
C PHE A 144 -14.06 -15.52 -17.25
N PRO A 145 -13.82 -16.81 -16.94
CA PRO A 145 -13.02 -17.16 -15.78
C PRO A 145 -11.57 -16.76 -16.01
N VAL A 146 -10.92 -16.28 -14.96
CA VAL A 146 -9.49 -15.93 -14.96
C VAL A 146 -8.61 -17.11 -15.41
N SER A 147 -9.06 -18.34 -15.14
CA SER A 147 -8.36 -19.58 -15.54
C SER A 147 -8.53 -19.97 -17.02
N ALA A 148 -9.46 -19.37 -17.74
CA ALA A 148 -9.73 -19.66 -19.15
C ALA A 148 -10.20 -18.40 -19.89
N LEU A 149 -9.28 -17.44 -20.02
CA LEU A 149 -9.48 -16.22 -20.81
C LEU A 149 -9.42 -16.51 -22.32
N PRO A 150 -9.96 -15.59 -23.15
CA PRO A 150 -9.80 -15.60 -24.60
C PRO A 150 -8.37 -15.83 -25.06
N SER A 151 -8.21 -16.57 -26.15
CA SER A 151 -6.91 -17.02 -26.65
C SER A 151 -5.94 -15.86 -26.93
N GLY A 152 -6.44 -14.76 -27.50
CA GLY A 152 -5.65 -13.55 -27.77
C GLY A 152 -5.10 -12.91 -26.50
N LEU A 153 -5.89 -12.83 -25.43
CA LEU A 153 -5.44 -12.31 -24.13
C LEU A 153 -4.45 -13.25 -23.45
N MET A 154 -4.68 -14.56 -23.54
CA MET A 154 -3.75 -15.57 -23.02
C MET A 154 -2.42 -15.61 -23.76
N ALA A 155 -2.39 -15.22 -25.03
CA ALA A 155 -1.17 -15.09 -25.83
C ALA A 155 -0.40 -13.81 -25.50
N GLY A 156 -1.10 -12.72 -25.14
CA GLY A 156 -0.50 -11.45 -24.72
C GLY A 156 -0.12 -11.36 -23.24
N ALA A 157 -0.48 -12.36 -22.43
CA ALA A 157 -0.15 -12.39 -21.00
C ALA A 157 1.36 -12.61 -20.78
N ASP A 158 1.93 -11.84 -19.85
CA ASP A 158 3.31 -11.97 -19.42
C ASP A 158 3.53 -13.25 -18.62
N VAL A 159 4.78 -13.68 -18.57
CA VAL A 159 5.21 -14.81 -17.75
C VAL A 159 5.72 -14.27 -16.42
N SER A 160 5.07 -14.62 -15.31
CA SER A 160 5.42 -14.15 -13.96
C SER A 160 5.08 -15.18 -12.88
N ASP A 161 6.11 -15.87 -12.38
CA ASP A 161 6.02 -16.80 -11.26
C ASP A 161 6.00 -16.09 -9.89
N SER A 162 5.60 -16.81 -8.85
CA SER A 162 5.87 -16.39 -7.47
C SER A 162 7.38 -16.16 -7.28
N PRO A 163 7.79 -15.12 -6.53
CA PRO A 163 9.19 -14.92 -6.19
C PRO A 163 9.80 -16.15 -5.50
N ARG A 164 11.07 -16.43 -5.82
CA ARG A 164 11.87 -17.39 -5.03
C ARG A 164 12.25 -16.75 -3.71
N LEU A 165 12.16 -17.53 -2.63
CA LEU A 165 12.68 -17.10 -1.34
C LEU A 165 14.19 -16.84 -1.45
N PRO A 166 14.75 -15.85 -0.72
CA PRO A 166 16.20 -15.60 -0.70
C PRO A 166 17.01 -16.85 -0.35
N THR A 167 16.46 -17.71 0.50
CA THR A 167 17.02 -19.01 0.92
C THR A 167 17.19 -20.02 -0.24
N GLN A 168 16.55 -19.80 -1.39
CA GLN A 168 16.79 -20.60 -2.60
C GLN A 168 18.10 -20.26 -3.29
N ARG A 169 18.67 -19.06 -3.06
CA ARG A 169 19.91 -18.60 -3.68
C ARG A 169 21.15 -19.08 -2.92
N GLY A 170 20.99 -19.39 -1.64
CA GLY A 170 22.09 -19.84 -0.79
C GLY A 170 21.63 -20.12 0.63
N ARG A 171 22.53 -20.72 1.42
CA ARG A 171 22.31 -20.91 2.86
C ARG A 171 22.42 -19.56 3.56
N ALA A 172 21.45 -19.24 4.40
CA ALA A 172 21.51 -18.13 5.33
C ALA A 172 21.53 -18.66 6.77
N ASN A 173 22.46 -18.15 7.57
CA ASN A 173 22.53 -18.33 9.01
C ASN A 173 22.41 -16.94 9.64
N VAL A 174 21.23 -16.63 10.16
CA VAL A 174 20.98 -15.37 10.87
C VAL A 174 21.13 -15.66 12.36
N PRO A 175 22.04 -14.96 13.07
CA PRO A 175 22.25 -15.19 14.48
C PRO A 175 20.95 -15.12 15.28
N GLY A 176 20.68 -16.14 16.08
CA GLY A 176 19.50 -16.19 16.93
C GLY A 176 18.19 -16.56 16.21
N VAL A 177 18.27 -17.12 15.00
CA VAL A 177 17.09 -17.54 14.25
C VAL A 177 17.01 -19.06 14.20
N HIS A 178 15.85 -19.58 14.58
CA HIS A 178 15.56 -21.00 14.57
C HIS A 178 14.24 -21.29 13.86
N TRP A 179 14.19 -22.38 13.12
CA TRP A 179 13.04 -22.83 12.39
C TRP A 179 12.55 -24.18 12.92
N LEU A 180 11.25 -24.31 13.10
CA LEU A 180 10.56 -25.53 13.50
C LEU A 180 10.27 -26.38 12.24
N PRO A 181 10.84 -27.58 12.08
CA PRO A 181 10.46 -28.46 10.98
C PRO A 181 8.96 -28.80 11.05
N PHE A 182 8.28 -28.78 9.92
CA PHE A 182 6.83 -28.97 9.89
C PHE A 182 6.38 -30.32 10.47
N LEU A 183 7.14 -31.39 10.20
CA LEU A 183 6.83 -32.72 10.76
C LEU A 183 6.97 -32.81 12.28
N GLU A 184 7.83 -31.98 12.89
CA GLU A 184 7.96 -31.93 14.35
C GLU A 184 6.68 -31.37 14.99
N LEU A 185 6.08 -30.35 14.38
CA LEU A 185 4.77 -29.83 14.79
C LEU A 185 3.70 -30.92 14.72
N LEU A 186 3.67 -31.71 13.64
CA LEU A 186 2.70 -32.79 13.47
C LEU A 186 2.87 -33.91 14.49
N GLU A 187 4.11 -34.21 14.90
CA GLU A 187 4.39 -35.20 15.94
C GLU A 187 3.94 -34.70 17.31
N ALA A 188 4.16 -33.42 17.62
CA ALA A 188 3.75 -32.84 18.90
C ALA A 188 2.24 -32.59 19.00
N GLY A 189 1.58 -32.30 17.88
CA GLY A 189 0.16 -31.99 17.81
C GLY A 189 -0.22 -30.55 18.15
N TYR A 190 0.71 -29.76 18.70
CA TYR A 190 0.52 -28.37 19.10
C TYR A 190 1.85 -27.62 19.20
N PHE A 191 1.80 -26.29 19.25
CA PHE A 191 2.99 -25.45 19.43
C PHE A 191 3.50 -25.50 20.87
N LYS A 192 4.78 -25.89 21.03
CA LYS A 192 5.49 -25.86 22.32
C LYS A 192 6.39 -24.63 22.43
N ARG A 193 6.82 -24.30 23.64
CA ARG A 193 7.82 -23.25 23.87
C ARG A 193 9.13 -23.61 23.18
N MET A 194 9.87 -22.61 22.70
CA MET A 194 11.19 -22.83 22.12
C MET A 194 12.12 -23.68 23.01
N GLN A 195 12.08 -23.51 24.34
CA GLN A 195 12.90 -24.30 25.26
C GLN A 195 12.62 -25.81 25.16
N GLN A 196 11.39 -26.21 24.84
CA GLN A 196 11.00 -27.60 24.65
C GLN A 196 11.39 -28.13 23.25
N TRP A 197 11.64 -27.21 22.30
CA TRP A 197 12.06 -27.53 20.93
C TRP A 197 13.56 -27.48 20.71
N ARG A 198 14.37 -26.93 21.62
CA ARG A 198 15.77 -26.55 21.38
C ARG A 198 16.62 -27.61 20.66
N GLY A 199 16.44 -28.90 20.93
CA GLY A 199 17.18 -29.99 20.27
C GLY A 199 16.65 -30.44 18.89
N ARG A 200 15.50 -29.90 18.45
CA ARG A 200 14.78 -30.23 17.22
C ARG A 200 14.69 -29.05 16.25
N LEU A 201 14.99 -27.83 16.70
CA LEU A 201 15.02 -26.64 15.85
C LEU A 201 16.24 -26.63 14.94
N VAL A 202 16.09 -26.02 13.76
CA VAL A 202 17.15 -25.84 12.78
C VAL A 202 17.56 -24.37 12.72
N ASP A 203 18.85 -24.08 12.79
CA ASP A 203 19.43 -22.72 12.78
C ASP A 203 19.98 -22.29 11.41
N VAL A 204 20.04 -23.20 10.43
CA VAL A 204 20.55 -22.93 9.09
C VAL A 204 19.49 -23.20 8.03
N THR A 205 19.28 -22.23 7.14
CA THR A 205 18.39 -22.39 6.00
C THR A 205 19.08 -23.13 4.85
N ALA A 206 18.30 -23.85 4.03
CA ALA A 206 18.79 -24.64 2.91
C ALA A 206 17.94 -24.44 1.64
N PRO A 207 18.55 -24.38 0.45
CA PRO A 207 17.82 -24.37 -0.81
C PRO A 207 16.91 -25.60 -0.98
N GLY A 208 15.80 -25.44 -1.69
CA GLY A 208 14.80 -26.50 -1.91
C GLY A 208 13.93 -26.81 -0.68
N CYS A 209 13.97 -25.95 0.33
CA CYS A 209 13.06 -25.93 1.47
C CYS A 209 12.21 -24.66 1.44
N PHE A 210 11.01 -24.73 1.98
CA PHE A 210 10.10 -23.60 2.15
C PHE A 210 10.11 -23.17 3.61
N TYR A 211 10.39 -21.89 3.82
CA TYR A 211 10.42 -21.26 5.13
C TYR A 211 9.20 -20.36 5.25
N CYS A 212 8.39 -20.57 6.27
CA CYS A 212 7.16 -19.85 6.50
C CYS A 212 7.23 -19.11 7.84
N PHE A 213 7.17 -17.78 7.81
CA PHE A 213 6.99 -16.97 9.00
C PHE A 213 5.50 -16.95 9.35
N VAL A 214 5.14 -17.39 10.55
CA VAL A 214 3.76 -17.46 11.01
C VAL A 214 3.50 -16.24 11.89
N SER A 215 2.69 -15.32 11.36
CA SER A 215 2.26 -14.11 12.03
C SER A 215 0.86 -14.37 12.62
N HIS A 216 0.73 -14.27 13.94
CA HIS A 216 -0.46 -14.78 14.60
C HIS A 216 -0.75 -14.11 15.94
N ARG A 217 -2.04 -13.96 16.23
CA ARG A 217 -2.57 -13.41 17.47
C ARG A 217 -2.55 -14.42 18.62
N TRP A 218 -1.65 -14.22 19.57
CA TRP A 218 -1.67 -15.00 20.82
C TRP A 218 -3.02 -14.92 21.54
N LEU A 219 -3.63 -16.08 21.82
CA LEU A 219 -4.88 -16.17 22.57
C LEU A 219 -4.68 -15.97 24.08
N ALA A 220 -3.51 -16.35 24.61
CA ALA A 220 -3.11 -16.07 25.98
C ALA A 220 -1.62 -15.72 26.09
N VAL A 221 -1.25 -15.01 27.16
CA VAL A 221 0.10 -14.46 27.38
C VAL A 221 1.16 -15.56 27.57
N THR A 222 0.80 -16.69 28.17
CA THR A 222 1.77 -17.74 28.54
C THR A 222 1.74 -18.95 27.62
N GLU A 223 0.67 -19.10 26.86
CA GLU A 223 0.41 -20.22 25.96
C GLU A 223 -0.54 -19.74 24.85
N PRO A 224 -0.04 -19.42 23.66
CA PRO A 224 -0.81 -18.71 22.65
C PRO A 224 -1.86 -19.56 21.96
N ASP A 225 -1.69 -20.89 21.96
CA ASP A 225 -2.62 -21.87 21.39
C ASP A 225 -2.81 -23.05 22.38
N PRO A 226 -3.49 -22.81 23.53
CA PRO A 226 -3.57 -23.80 24.61
C PRO A 226 -4.37 -25.05 24.22
N GLU A 227 -5.27 -24.91 23.24
CA GLU A 227 -6.08 -26.02 22.74
C GLU A 227 -5.45 -26.72 21.54
N GLY A 228 -4.35 -26.20 20.96
CA GLY A 228 -3.73 -26.77 19.75
C GLY A 228 -4.55 -26.59 18.46
N ARG A 229 -5.57 -25.72 18.47
CA ARG A 229 -6.46 -25.51 17.32
C ARG A 229 -5.77 -24.75 16.21
N GLN A 230 -4.92 -23.78 16.56
CA GLN A 230 -4.25 -22.94 15.57
C GLN A 230 -3.08 -23.69 14.93
N ALA A 231 -2.41 -24.54 15.70
CA ALA A 231 -1.49 -25.55 15.17
C ALA A 231 -2.20 -26.48 14.17
N ALA A 232 -3.39 -26.99 14.53
CA ALA A 232 -4.18 -27.83 13.64
C ALA A 232 -4.55 -27.11 12.34
N PHE A 233 -5.08 -25.90 12.47
CA PHE A 233 -5.51 -25.05 11.35
C PHE A 233 -4.34 -24.69 10.41
N LEU A 234 -3.23 -24.17 10.94
CA LEU A 234 -2.05 -23.86 10.13
C LEU A 234 -1.55 -25.09 9.36
N ALA A 235 -1.44 -26.24 10.02
CA ALA A 235 -0.86 -27.43 9.42
C ALA A 235 -1.75 -28.02 8.32
N TRP A 236 -3.06 -28.05 8.54
CA TRP A 236 -4.02 -28.49 7.51
C TRP A 236 -4.08 -27.53 6.31
N GLN A 237 -4.02 -26.22 6.55
CA GLN A 237 -3.95 -25.21 5.49
C GLN A 237 -2.66 -25.35 4.67
N MET A 238 -1.50 -25.46 5.32
CA MET A 238 -0.21 -25.66 4.65
C MET A 238 -0.21 -26.95 3.81
N PHE A 239 -0.78 -28.04 4.35
CA PHE A 239 -0.96 -29.28 3.62
C PHE A 239 -1.89 -29.14 2.41
N ALA A 240 -3.04 -28.47 2.57
CA ALA A 240 -3.98 -28.22 1.48
C ALA A 240 -3.36 -27.37 0.35
N HIS A 241 -2.62 -26.32 0.68
CA HIS A 241 -1.91 -25.49 -0.29
C HIS A 241 -0.79 -26.26 -1.00
N LEU A 242 -0.10 -27.18 -0.32
CA LEU A 242 0.87 -28.07 -0.94
C LEU A 242 0.20 -29.03 -1.94
N CYS A 243 -0.94 -29.61 -1.59
CA CYS A 243 -1.74 -30.43 -2.51
C CYS A 243 -2.24 -29.61 -3.71
N GLU A 244 -2.65 -28.36 -3.51
CA GLU A 244 -2.98 -27.44 -4.60
C GLU A 244 -1.77 -27.18 -5.51
N ALA A 245 -0.59 -26.94 -4.94
CA ALA A 245 0.65 -26.75 -5.70
C ALA A 245 0.97 -27.96 -6.59
N VAL A 246 0.78 -29.18 -6.07
CA VAL A 246 0.95 -30.43 -6.83
C VAL A 246 -0.06 -30.51 -7.98
N ARG A 247 -1.33 -30.19 -7.73
CA ARG A 247 -2.37 -30.15 -8.78
C ARG A 247 -2.04 -29.14 -9.88
N VAL A 248 -1.61 -27.94 -9.51
CA VAL A 248 -1.21 -26.89 -10.46
C VAL A 248 0.00 -27.32 -11.27
N ALA A 249 1.02 -27.90 -10.63
CA ALA A 249 2.19 -28.44 -11.32
C ALA A 249 1.80 -29.56 -12.30
N ARG A 250 0.80 -30.38 -11.98
CA ARG A 250 0.31 -31.44 -12.87
C ARG A 250 -0.45 -30.91 -14.09
N ILE A 251 -1.28 -29.88 -13.91
CA ILE A 251 -2.12 -29.29 -14.97
C ILE A 251 -1.30 -28.36 -15.86
N ARG A 252 -0.51 -27.46 -15.25
CA ARG A 252 0.28 -26.45 -15.96
C ARG A 252 1.60 -27.02 -16.48
N GLY A 253 2.15 -28.04 -15.83
CA GLY A 253 3.51 -28.52 -16.00
C GLY A 253 4.43 -27.93 -14.92
N LEU A 254 5.31 -28.76 -14.34
CA LEU A 254 6.15 -28.38 -13.19
C LEU A 254 7.03 -27.14 -13.45
N GLN A 255 7.65 -27.10 -14.63
CA GLN A 255 8.53 -26.00 -15.04
C GLN A 255 7.81 -24.89 -15.80
N SER A 256 6.53 -25.10 -16.12
CA SER A 256 5.74 -24.10 -16.83
C SER A 256 5.44 -22.94 -15.89
N PRO A 257 5.80 -21.71 -16.27
CA PRO A 257 5.61 -20.56 -15.43
C PRO A 257 4.15 -20.08 -15.44
N ARG A 258 3.76 -19.36 -14.39
CA ARG A 258 2.44 -18.73 -14.30
C ARG A 258 2.33 -17.59 -15.32
N LYS A 259 1.13 -17.40 -15.89
CA LYS A 259 0.81 -16.26 -16.76
C LYS A 259 0.15 -15.14 -15.97
N PHE A 260 0.38 -13.90 -16.38
CA PHE A 260 -0.07 -12.70 -15.67
C PHE A 260 -0.41 -11.58 -16.66
N ILE A 261 -1.51 -10.88 -16.44
CA ILE A 261 -1.86 -9.68 -17.22
C ILE A 261 -1.52 -8.46 -16.38
N ALA A 262 -0.46 -7.75 -16.73
CA ALA A 262 0.04 -6.61 -15.97
C ALA A 262 -1.00 -5.50 -15.81
N GLN A 263 -1.77 -5.17 -16.86
CA GLN A 263 -2.80 -4.13 -16.78
C GLN A 263 -3.89 -4.47 -15.75
N MET A 264 -4.15 -5.76 -15.51
CA MET A 264 -5.16 -6.25 -14.57
C MET A 264 -4.56 -6.65 -13.22
N SER A 265 -3.23 -6.63 -13.10
CA SER A 265 -2.48 -7.21 -11.97
C SER A 265 -3.02 -8.58 -11.52
N THR A 266 -3.40 -9.42 -12.48
CA THR A 266 -4.13 -10.66 -12.22
C THR A 266 -3.45 -11.86 -12.88
N PRO A 267 -3.17 -12.96 -12.14
CA PRO A 267 -2.67 -14.19 -12.73
C PRO A 267 -3.76 -14.85 -13.58
N VAL A 268 -3.42 -15.40 -14.73
CA VAL A 268 -4.38 -15.99 -15.69
C VAL A 268 -3.99 -17.42 -16.08
N GLY A 269 -4.97 -18.20 -16.54
CA GLY A 269 -4.77 -19.62 -16.83
C GLY A 269 -4.72 -20.51 -15.58
N PRO A 270 -4.27 -21.78 -15.71
CA PRO A 270 -4.13 -22.69 -14.57
C PRO A 270 -3.15 -22.13 -13.52
N SER A 271 -3.69 -21.66 -12.41
CA SER A 271 -2.94 -21.09 -11.30
C SER A 271 -3.52 -21.56 -9.96
N GLY A 272 -2.66 -21.61 -8.95
CA GLY A 272 -3.06 -21.83 -7.56
C GLY A 272 -3.21 -20.53 -6.80
N SER A 273 -3.58 -20.64 -5.53
CA SER A 273 -3.39 -19.56 -4.55
C SER A 273 -1.93 -19.09 -4.49
N SER A 274 -1.70 -17.88 -3.97
CA SER A 274 -0.34 -17.30 -3.85
C SER A 274 0.60 -18.22 -3.05
N LEU A 275 0.14 -18.81 -1.94
CA LEU A 275 0.91 -19.78 -1.16
C LEU A 275 1.20 -21.07 -1.95
N ALA A 276 0.23 -21.59 -2.70
CA ALA A 276 0.44 -22.78 -3.53
C ALA A 276 1.47 -22.51 -4.65
N GLU A 277 1.43 -21.34 -5.28
CA GLU A 277 2.44 -20.92 -6.27
C GLU A 277 3.83 -20.79 -5.64
N ALA A 278 3.91 -20.24 -4.43
CA ALA A 278 5.17 -20.15 -3.70
C ALA A 278 5.72 -21.55 -3.35
N LEU A 279 4.88 -22.48 -2.90
CA LEU A 279 5.27 -23.88 -2.65
C LEU A 279 5.70 -24.58 -3.94
N LEU A 280 5.01 -24.34 -5.06
CA LEU A 280 5.38 -24.88 -6.36
C LEU A 280 6.81 -24.44 -6.74
N VAL A 281 7.09 -23.14 -6.63
CA VAL A 281 8.38 -22.55 -7.00
C VAL A 281 9.51 -22.96 -6.05
N ASN A 282 9.25 -23.01 -4.73
CA ASN A 282 10.29 -23.17 -3.72
C ASN A 282 10.46 -24.61 -3.19
N VAL A 283 9.47 -25.49 -3.41
CA VAL A 283 9.51 -26.90 -2.98
C VAL A 283 9.48 -27.85 -4.17
N LEU A 284 8.44 -27.78 -5.01
CA LEU A 284 8.20 -28.80 -6.03
C LEU A 284 9.24 -28.72 -7.16
N ARG A 285 9.52 -27.52 -7.69
CA ARG A 285 10.51 -27.34 -8.76
C ARG A 285 11.93 -27.76 -8.33
N PRO A 286 12.43 -27.38 -7.14
CA PRO A 286 13.71 -27.89 -6.64
C PRO A 286 13.72 -29.40 -6.36
N ALA A 287 12.57 -29.99 -6.01
CA ALA A 287 12.47 -31.44 -5.83
C ALA A 287 12.59 -32.21 -7.17
N GLY A 288 12.19 -31.59 -8.28
CA GLY A 288 12.68 -31.84 -9.65
C GLY A 288 12.50 -33.25 -10.23
N ARG A 289 11.70 -34.12 -9.59
CA ARG A 289 11.48 -35.50 -10.04
C ARG A 289 10.04 -35.66 -10.48
N ASP A 290 9.80 -35.72 -11.79
CA ASP A 290 8.44 -35.88 -12.34
C ASP A 290 7.70 -37.09 -11.73
N GLY A 291 8.40 -38.19 -11.46
CA GLY A 291 7.83 -39.36 -10.77
C GLY A 291 7.36 -39.08 -9.35
N LEU A 292 8.03 -38.19 -8.60
CA LEU A 292 7.58 -37.77 -7.26
C LEU A 292 6.31 -36.93 -7.35
N ILE A 293 6.22 -36.03 -8.34
CA ILE A 293 5.05 -35.16 -8.54
C ILE A 293 3.84 -35.97 -9.00
N GLU A 294 4.01 -36.91 -9.92
CA GLU A 294 2.93 -37.82 -10.32
C GLU A 294 2.43 -38.65 -9.14
N GLN A 295 3.33 -39.21 -8.32
CA GLN A 295 2.93 -39.95 -7.13
C GLN A 295 2.19 -39.05 -6.12
N ALA A 296 2.73 -37.86 -5.83
CA ALA A 296 2.10 -36.90 -4.94
C ALA A 296 0.71 -36.45 -5.45
N TRP A 297 0.53 -36.34 -6.76
CA TRP A 297 -0.76 -36.01 -7.37
C TRP A 297 -1.80 -37.10 -7.10
N HIS A 298 -1.47 -38.36 -7.34
CA HIS A 298 -2.37 -39.48 -7.04
C HIS A 298 -2.68 -39.56 -5.53
N GLU A 299 -1.68 -39.33 -4.68
CA GLU A 299 -1.87 -39.27 -3.23
C GLU A 299 -2.80 -38.12 -2.82
N ALA A 300 -2.66 -36.93 -3.41
CA ALA A 300 -3.50 -35.76 -3.11
C ALA A 300 -4.94 -35.93 -3.59
N LEU A 301 -5.15 -36.55 -4.76
CA LEU A 301 -6.48 -36.77 -5.33
C LEU A 301 -7.37 -37.63 -4.42
N VAL A 302 -6.79 -38.62 -3.73
CA VAL A 302 -7.53 -39.47 -2.77
C VAL A 302 -8.06 -38.65 -1.58
N GLU A 303 -7.35 -37.59 -1.20
CA GLU A 303 -7.64 -36.79 -0.02
C GLU A 303 -8.42 -35.49 -0.35
N GLU A 304 -8.90 -35.34 -1.60
CA GLU A 304 -9.55 -34.10 -2.09
C GLU A 304 -10.68 -33.62 -1.17
N HIS A 305 -11.49 -34.54 -0.65
CA HIS A 305 -12.58 -34.24 0.28
C HIS A 305 -12.10 -33.68 1.64
N LEU A 306 -10.89 -34.06 2.09
CA LEU A 306 -10.30 -33.56 3.35
C LEU A 306 -9.70 -32.18 3.20
N ILE A 307 -9.17 -31.87 2.01
CA ILE A 307 -8.53 -30.59 1.69
C ILE A 307 -9.49 -29.58 1.06
N ALA A 308 -10.76 -29.93 0.89
CA ALA A 308 -11.80 -29.03 0.44
C ALA A 308 -11.89 -27.79 1.35
N ALA A 309 -12.17 -26.62 0.76
CA ALA A 309 -12.16 -25.32 1.45
C ALA A 309 -10.90 -25.12 2.32
N TYR A 310 -9.75 -25.53 1.77
CA TYR A 310 -8.44 -25.49 2.42
C TYR A 310 -8.39 -26.18 3.79
N ALA A 311 -9.13 -27.29 3.92
CA ALA A 311 -9.16 -28.14 5.09
C ALA A 311 -9.66 -27.48 6.40
N THR A 312 -10.35 -26.34 6.32
CA THR A 312 -10.85 -25.62 7.51
C THR A 312 -11.68 -26.51 8.44
N ALA A 313 -12.70 -27.19 7.91
CA ALA A 313 -13.54 -28.11 8.69
C ALA A 313 -12.78 -29.35 9.21
N THR A 314 -11.78 -29.81 8.45
CA THR A 314 -10.95 -30.95 8.85
C THR A 314 -10.02 -30.57 10.01
N ALA A 315 -9.47 -29.36 10.00
CA ALA A 315 -8.62 -28.84 11.05
C ALA A 315 -9.34 -28.77 12.40
N ASP A 316 -10.59 -28.28 12.41
CA ASP A 316 -11.42 -28.21 13.62
C ASP A 316 -11.65 -29.58 14.27
N GLN A 317 -11.66 -30.64 13.47
CA GLN A 317 -11.89 -32.02 13.91
C GLN A 317 -10.60 -32.77 14.25
N ASP A 318 -9.43 -32.21 13.94
CA ASP A 318 -8.12 -32.84 14.10
C ASP A 318 -7.20 -32.03 15.03
N VAL A 319 -7.77 -31.54 16.13
CA VAL A 319 -7.00 -30.96 17.22
C VAL A 319 -6.00 -32.02 17.74
N GLY A 320 -4.72 -31.65 17.81
CA GLY A 320 -3.64 -32.60 18.10
C GLY A 320 -3.06 -33.33 16.88
N LEU A 321 -3.54 -33.04 15.66
CA LEU A 321 -2.94 -33.43 14.37
C LEU A 321 -2.75 -34.93 14.13
N THR A 322 -3.52 -35.76 14.83
CA THR A 322 -3.38 -37.22 14.75
C THR A 322 -3.82 -37.75 13.38
N LYS A 323 -4.88 -37.19 12.80
CA LYS A 323 -5.38 -37.57 11.47
C LYS A 323 -4.39 -37.18 10.39
N LEU A 324 -3.88 -35.93 10.39
CA LEU A 324 -2.89 -35.48 9.41
C LEU A 324 -1.59 -36.29 9.49
N SER A 325 -1.09 -36.53 10.71
CA SER A 325 0.11 -37.35 10.93
C SER A 325 -0.06 -38.79 10.40
N ASN A 326 -1.21 -39.41 10.67
CA ASN A 326 -1.54 -40.74 10.15
C ASN A 326 -1.71 -40.77 8.62
N LEU A 327 -2.25 -39.71 8.03
CA LEU A 327 -2.37 -39.56 6.59
C LEU A 327 -0.98 -39.52 5.95
N LEU A 328 -0.09 -38.65 6.41
CA LEU A 328 1.26 -38.51 5.83
C LEU A 328 2.11 -39.78 5.99
N ARG A 329 1.91 -40.58 7.05
CA ARG A 329 2.55 -41.91 7.15
C ARG A 329 2.15 -42.85 6.00
N LYS A 330 0.94 -42.71 5.47
CA LYS A 330 0.38 -43.51 4.36
C LYS A 330 0.60 -42.87 2.98
N ARG A 331 1.17 -41.66 2.93
CA ARG A 331 1.36 -40.83 1.72
C ARG A 331 2.83 -40.39 1.63
N PRO A 332 3.75 -41.30 1.28
CA PRO A 332 5.18 -41.03 1.36
C PRO A 332 5.66 -39.91 0.43
N ALA A 333 5.03 -39.71 -0.74
CA ALA A 333 5.41 -38.61 -1.63
C ALA A 333 5.01 -37.26 -1.03
N LEU A 334 3.78 -37.12 -0.53
CA LEU A 334 3.34 -35.90 0.15
C LEU A 334 4.12 -35.64 1.44
N ARG A 335 4.46 -36.69 2.21
CA ARG A 335 5.32 -36.57 3.38
C ARG A 335 6.70 -36.04 3.03
N SER A 336 7.33 -36.59 1.99
CA SER A 336 8.66 -36.14 1.53
C SER A 336 8.66 -34.67 1.08
N LEU A 337 7.54 -34.18 0.54
CA LEU A 337 7.37 -32.75 0.25
C LEU A 337 7.17 -31.94 1.54
N CYS A 338 6.40 -32.43 2.50
CA CYS A 338 6.20 -31.79 3.82
C CYS A 338 7.49 -31.70 4.66
N GLU A 339 8.43 -32.63 4.50
CA GLU A 339 9.76 -32.59 5.15
C GLU A 339 10.59 -31.37 4.74
N ARG A 340 10.23 -30.71 3.65
CA ARG A 340 10.89 -29.51 3.14
C ARG A 340 10.24 -28.22 3.64
N VAL A 341 9.22 -28.30 4.49
CA VAL A 341 8.52 -27.15 5.05
C VAL A 341 9.02 -26.88 6.46
N PHE A 342 9.33 -25.62 6.74
CA PHE A 342 9.81 -25.13 8.01
C PHE A 342 9.00 -23.91 8.42
N LEU A 343 8.66 -23.84 9.70
CA LEU A 343 7.86 -22.78 10.28
C LEU A 343 8.72 -21.94 11.22
N TRP A 344 8.53 -20.63 11.20
CA TRP A 344 8.96 -19.76 12.28
C TRP A 344 7.72 -19.23 12.96
N TYR A 345 7.53 -19.61 14.21
CA TYR A 345 6.46 -19.10 15.06
C TYR A 345 7.09 -18.62 16.35
N ASP A 346 6.87 -17.36 16.72
CA ASP A 346 7.58 -16.68 17.81
C ASP A 346 7.61 -17.50 19.11
N TYR A 347 6.50 -18.11 19.51
CA TYR A 347 6.38 -18.95 20.70
C TYR A 347 7.27 -20.20 20.66
N SER A 348 7.43 -20.80 19.48
CA SER A 348 8.22 -22.02 19.25
C SER A 348 9.66 -21.75 18.83
N CYS A 349 9.98 -20.53 18.36
CA CYS A 349 11.27 -20.19 17.79
C CYS A 349 12.05 -19.11 18.58
N LEU A 350 11.39 -18.40 19.49
CA LEU A 350 12.02 -17.47 20.45
C LEU A 350 11.83 -17.95 21.89
N PRO A 351 12.78 -17.68 22.81
CA PRO A 351 12.64 -18.11 24.19
C PRO A 351 11.46 -17.44 24.88
N GLN A 352 10.67 -18.23 25.61
CA GLN A 352 9.45 -17.76 26.27
C GLN A 352 9.59 -17.75 27.80
N PRO A 353 8.89 -16.85 28.53
CA PRO A 353 8.93 -16.84 30.00
C PRO A 353 8.48 -18.16 30.63
N PRO A 354 9.12 -18.65 31.73
CA PRO A 354 10.30 -18.07 32.36
C PRO A 354 11.56 -18.33 31.51
N ARG A 355 12.34 -17.27 31.28
CA ARG A 355 13.60 -17.33 30.52
C ARG A 355 14.77 -17.48 31.48
N SER A 356 15.70 -18.38 31.15
CA SER A 356 17.04 -18.36 31.77
C SER A 356 17.80 -17.08 31.39
N ALA A 357 18.94 -16.80 32.04
CA ALA A 357 19.79 -15.66 31.65
C ALA A 357 20.32 -15.78 30.19
N ASP A 358 20.58 -17.00 29.73
CA ASP A 358 20.96 -17.27 28.34
C ASP A 358 19.78 -17.06 27.38
N ASP A 359 18.59 -17.48 27.77
CA ASP A 359 17.35 -17.30 27.01
C ASP A 359 17.02 -15.81 26.85
N GLU A 360 17.17 -15.00 27.89
CA GLU A 360 16.93 -13.55 27.80
C GLU A 360 17.97 -12.89 26.88
N ARG A 361 19.25 -13.25 26.99
CA ARG A 361 20.29 -12.79 26.05
C ARG A 361 20.03 -13.21 24.60
N PHE A 362 19.46 -14.39 24.42
CA PHE A 362 19.08 -14.88 23.10
C PHE A 362 17.88 -14.09 22.56
N PHE A 363 16.82 -13.96 23.35
CA PHE A 363 15.60 -13.22 22.99
C PHE A 363 15.93 -11.79 22.56
N ARG A 364 16.71 -11.06 23.36
CA ARG A 364 17.12 -9.68 23.06
C ARG A 364 17.98 -9.54 21.80
N ARG A 365 18.77 -10.57 21.45
CA ARG A 365 19.56 -10.59 20.21
C ARG A 365 18.74 -10.93 18.98
N ALA A 366 17.78 -11.84 19.11
CA ALA A 366 16.98 -12.32 17.98
C ALA A 366 15.92 -11.29 17.55
N LEU A 367 15.37 -10.53 18.50
CA LEU A 367 14.23 -9.65 18.27
C LEU A 367 14.50 -8.53 17.23
N PRO A 368 15.67 -7.86 17.20
CA PRO A 368 16.02 -6.92 16.13
C PRO A 368 16.10 -7.56 14.73
N HIS A 369 16.22 -8.89 14.63
CA HIS A 369 16.33 -9.60 13.37
C HIS A 369 14.97 -10.06 12.81
N LEU A 370 13.83 -9.74 13.46
CA LEU A 370 12.50 -10.10 12.96
C LEU A 370 12.27 -9.76 11.47
N PRO A 371 12.62 -8.55 10.97
CA PRO A 371 12.47 -8.26 9.54
C PRO A 371 13.33 -9.17 8.65
N SER A 372 14.54 -9.52 9.10
CA SER A 372 15.41 -10.46 8.38
C SER A 372 14.81 -11.87 8.37
N ILE A 373 14.16 -12.30 9.45
CA ILE A 373 13.49 -13.61 9.52
C ILE A 373 12.32 -13.66 8.53
N GLN A 374 11.47 -12.62 8.53
CA GLN A 374 10.39 -12.50 7.56
C GLN A 374 10.91 -12.49 6.12
N LEU A 375 11.99 -11.75 5.84
CA LEU A 375 12.62 -11.73 4.51
C LEU A 375 13.11 -13.11 4.05
N LEU A 376 13.60 -13.96 4.96
CA LEU A 376 14.05 -15.31 4.63
C LEU A 376 12.91 -16.28 4.32
N GLY A 377 11.71 -15.99 4.81
CA GLY A 377 10.52 -16.82 4.64
C GLY A 377 9.42 -16.16 3.83
N ARG A 378 8.29 -16.88 3.70
CA ARG A 378 7.00 -16.33 3.26
C ARG A 378 6.13 -16.12 4.50
N THR A 379 5.49 -14.96 4.62
CA THR A 379 4.66 -14.64 5.79
C THR A 379 3.27 -15.22 5.61
N ALA A 380 2.86 -16.12 6.50
CA ALA A 380 1.48 -16.58 6.61
C ALA A 380 0.83 -15.93 7.83
N ILE A 381 -0.24 -15.17 7.60
CA ILE A 381 -1.03 -14.52 8.65
C ILE A 381 -2.20 -15.43 8.99
N LEU A 382 -2.23 -15.92 10.22
CA LEU A 382 -3.38 -16.65 10.77
C LEU A 382 -4.44 -15.63 11.19
N LEU A 383 -5.41 -15.38 10.32
CA LEU A 383 -6.35 -14.28 10.44
C LEU A 383 -7.71 -14.75 10.96
N ASP A 384 -8.00 -14.42 12.22
CA ASP A 384 -9.33 -14.61 12.83
C ASP A 384 -10.22 -13.38 12.63
N ASP A 385 -9.68 -12.20 12.94
CA ASP A 385 -10.38 -10.93 12.84
C ASP A 385 -9.37 -9.86 12.42
N ALA A 386 -9.66 -9.15 11.33
CA ALA A 386 -8.74 -8.16 10.76
C ALA A 386 -8.50 -6.96 11.68
N GLU A 387 -9.55 -6.49 12.35
CA GLU A 387 -9.47 -5.30 13.20
C GLU A 387 -8.67 -5.58 14.47
N ASP A 388 -9.01 -6.67 15.16
CA ASP A 388 -8.32 -7.12 16.36
C ASP A 388 -6.86 -7.51 16.04
N TYR A 389 -6.60 -8.15 14.89
CA TYR A 389 -5.24 -8.42 14.43
C TYR A 389 -4.43 -7.13 14.22
N LEU A 390 -4.97 -6.15 13.50
CA LEU A 390 -4.27 -4.88 13.20
C LEU A 390 -4.25 -3.90 14.39
N SER A 391 -5.04 -4.14 15.43
CA SER A 391 -4.96 -3.42 16.72
C SER A 391 -3.85 -3.92 17.63
N ARG A 392 -3.17 -5.02 17.26
CA ARG A 392 -2.04 -5.57 18.02
C ARG A 392 -0.73 -5.12 17.41
N ALA A 393 0.07 -4.45 18.22
CA ALA A 393 1.27 -3.74 17.82
C ALA A 393 2.28 -4.66 17.10
N TRP A 394 2.55 -5.86 17.61
CA TRP A 394 3.43 -6.84 16.95
C TRP A 394 2.82 -7.35 15.63
N CYS A 395 1.57 -7.80 15.64
CA CYS A 395 0.89 -8.33 14.46
C CYS A 395 0.79 -7.30 13.32
N ALA A 396 0.48 -6.04 13.66
CA ALA A 396 0.41 -4.93 12.70
C ALA A 396 1.79 -4.64 12.10
N LEU A 397 2.85 -4.61 12.91
CA LEU A 397 4.22 -4.44 12.44
C LEU A 397 4.62 -5.58 11.49
N GLU A 398 4.37 -6.83 11.88
CA GLU A 398 4.69 -8.01 11.07
C GLU A 398 4.00 -7.98 9.70
N ALA A 399 2.74 -7.54 9.65
CA ALA A 399 2.00 -7.42 8.39
C ALA A 399 2.55 -6.31 7.49
N VAL A 400 2.91 -5.16 8.07
CA VAL A 400 3.47 -4.01 7.34
C VAL A 400 4.86 -4.32 6.78
N VAL A 401 5.71 -5.03 7.55
CA VAL A 401 7.04 -5.45 7.10
C VAL A 401 6.96 -6.48 5.97
N ALA A 402 5.91 -7.30 5.94
CA ALA A 402 5.72 -8.33 4.92
C ALA A 402 5.08 -7.83 3.61
N ASP A 403 4.41 -6.68 3.62
CA ASP A 403 3.69 -6.11 2.45
C ASP A 403 4.57 -5.75 1.21
N PRO A 404 5.82 -5.27 1.33
CA PRO A 404 6.59 -4.77 0.18
C PRO A 404 6.89 -5.79 -0.94
N GLY A 405 6.63 -7.09 -0.74
CA GLY A 405 7.07 -8.16 -1.63
C GLY A 405 6.00 -9.10 -2.19
N ASP A 406 4.70 -8.87 -1.93
CA ASP A 406 3.64 -9.88 -2.20
C ASP A 406 3.98 -11.25 -1.56
N THR A 407 4.64 -11.18 -0.40
CA THR A 407 5.13 -12.32 0.38
C THR A 407 4.21 -12.70 1.53
N THR A 408 3.01 -12.13 1.57
CA THR A 408 2.02 -12.38 2.62
C THR A 408 0.91 -13.27 2.08
N ASP A 409 0.56 -14.32 2.81
CA ASP A 409 -0.62 -15.14 2.58
C ASP A 409 -1.55 -15.07 3.79
N LEU A 410 -2.85 -14.98 3.54
CA LEU A 410 -3.86 -14.96 4.58
C LEU A 410 -4.46 -16.36 4.73
N LEU A 411 -4.39 -16.90 5.94
CA LEU A 411 -5.02 -18.15 6.31
C LEU A 411 -6.24 -17.83 7.17
N VAL A 412 -7.42 -17.79 6.54
CA VAL A 412 -8.70 -17.40 7.16
C VAL A 412 -9.51 -18.63 7.56
N GLY A 413 -10.03 -18.65 8.78
CA GLY A 413 -11.07 -19.64 9.15
C GLY A 413 -11.01 -20.23 10.56
N SER A 414 -10.03 -19.91 11.42
CA SER A 414 -9.87 -20.62 12.71
C SER A 414 -11.00 -20.37 13.74
N LYS A 415 -11.82 -19.31 13.57
CA LYS A 415 -13.02 -19.02 14.39
C LYS A 415 -14.27 -18.59 13.61
N ARG A 416 -14.18 -18.42 12.29
CA ARG A 416 -15.24 -17.86 11.45
C ARG A 416 -15.58 -18.81 10.31
N THR A 417 -16.27 -19.90 10.63
CA THR A 417 -16.74 -20.89 9.65
C THR A 417 -17.74 -20.31 8.63
N ASN A 418 -18.36 -19.15 8.93
CA ASN A 418 -19.49 -18.61 8.17
C ASN A 418 -19.15 -17.35 7.36
N LEU A 419 -17.97 -16.75 7.55
CA LEU A 419 -17.55 -15.60 6.74
C LEU A 419 -16.85 -16.11 5.48
N ARG A 420 -17.33 -15.67 4.32
CA ARG A 420 -16.87 -16.19 3.03
C ARG A 420 -15.41 -15.84 2.80
N SER A 421 -14.62 -16.88 2.49
CA SER A 421 -13.29 -16.72 1.91
C SER A 421 -13.37 -15.81 0.68
N GLY A 422 -12.45 -14.86 0.61
CA GLY A 422 -12.34 -13.77 -0.35
C GLY A 422 -12.78 -12.40 0.20
N SER A 423 -13.75 -12.35 1.11
CA SER A 423 -14.26 -11.06 1.62
C SER A 423 -13.42 -10.49 2.77
N VAL A 424 -13.02 -11.36 3.71
CA VAL A 424 -12.16 -11.00 4.85
C VAL A 424 -10.74 -10.71 4.34
N GLU A 425 -10.29 -11.48 3.36
CA GLU A 425 -9.01 -11.33 2.69
C GLU A 425 -8.95 -9.98 1.97
N LEU A 426 -9.93 -9.66 1.11
CA LEU A 426 -10.00 -8.36 0.44
C LEU A 426 -10.10 -7.20 1.45
N HIS A 427 -10.87 -7.38 2.53
CA HIS A 427 -10.99 -6.39 3.60
C HIS A 427 -9.63 -6.13 4.29
N PHE A 428 -8.91 -7.19 4.65
CA PHE A 428 -7.60 -7.09 5.28
C PHE A 428 -6.54 -6.54 4.32
N GLU A 429 -6.52 -6.99 3.06
CA GLU A 429 -5.65 -6.47 2.01
C GLU A 429 -5.85 -4.97 1.82
N ASN A 430 -7.10 -4.51 1.72
CA ASN A 430 -7.39 -3.09 1.59
C ASN A 430 -6.94 -2.29 2.82
N LEU A 431 -7.13 -2.81 4.03
CA LEU A 431 -6.60 -2.18 5.24
C LEU A 431 -5.07 -2.11 5.21
N LEU A 432 -4.39 -3.17 4.76
CA LEU A 432 -2.92 -3.18 4.64
C LEU A 432 -2.37 -2.23 3.56
N LEU A 433 -3.17 -1.85 2.56
CA LEU A 433 -2.76 -0.81 1.62
C LEU A 433 -2.67 0.56 2.31
N ASP A 434 -3.62 0.87 3.20
CA ASP A 434 -3.76 2.20 3.80
C ASP A 434 -3.12 2.35 5.18
N ARG A 435 -3.03 1.24 5.93
CA ARG A 435 -2.51 1.25 7.28
C ARG A 435 -1.05 1.70 7.40
N PRO A 436 -0.11 1.30 6.52
CA PRO A 436 1.25 1.80 6.54
C PRO A 436 1.30 3.32 6.37
N HIS A 437 0.39 3.90 5.57
CA HIS A 437 0.29 5.34 5.43
C HIS A 437 -0.08 6.00 6.76
N ILE A 438 -1.13 5.53 7.43
CA ILE A 438 -1.57 6.05 8.73
C ILE A 438 -0.45 5.95 9.79
N GLN A 439 0.19 4.78 9.88
CA GLN A 439 1.31 4.55 10.81
C GLN A 439 2.47 5.51 10.54
N TRP A 440 2.84 5.69 9.27
CA TRP A 440 3.89 6.62 8.89
C TRP A 440 3.60 8.07 9.33
N ARG A 441 2.35 8.56 9.17
CA ARG A 441 1.97 9.91 9.65
C ARG A 441 2.11 10.01 11.17
N ALA A 442 1.71 8.98 11.90
CA ALA A 442 1.81 8.98 13.35
C ALA A 442 3.27 8.98 13.84
N VAL A 443 4.16 8.25 13.17
CA VAL A 443 5.59 8.28 13.48
C VAL A 443 6.19 9.65 13.14
N LEU A 444 5.84 10.25 11.99
CA LEU A 444 6.26 11.60 11.62
C LEU A 444 5.80 12.66 12.66
N ASP A 445 4.56 12.58 13.13
CA ASP A 445 4.04 13.44 14.20
C ASP A 445 4.86 13.35 15.49
N THR A 446 5.45 12.18 15.74
CA THR A 446 6.23 11.91 16.95
C THR A 446 7.69 12.34 16.78
N GLU A 447 8.34 11.95 15.69
CA GLU A 447 9.78 12.16 15.49
C GLU A 447 10.11 13.50 14.84
N VAL A 448 9.36 13.89 13.80
CA VAL A 448 9.61 15.12 13.03
C VAL A 448 8.98 16.33 13.71
N PHE A 449 7.71 16.21 14.07
CA PHE A 449 6.94 17.34 14.61
C PHE A 449 6.90 17.40 16.13
N ARG A 450 7.25 16.30 16.81
CA ARG A 450 7.30 16.21 18.29
C ARG A 450 6.00 16.65 18.97
N VAL A 451 4.86 16.46 18.31
CA VAL A 451 3.54 16.85 18.86
C VAL A 451 2.99 15.82 19.86
N GLN A 452 3.63 14.65 19.94
CA GLN A 452 3.29 13.56 20.84
C GLN A 452 4.52 12.77 21.26
N ARG A 453 4.38 11.94 22.30
CA ARG A 453 5.39 10.97 22.74
C ARG A 453 5.16 9.59 22.08
N PRO A 454 6.18 8.71 22.03
CA PRO A 454 6.05 7.34 21.51
C PRO A 454 4.84 6.56 22.06
N GLU A 455 4.58 6.62 23.36
CA GLU A 455 3.46 5.87 23.96
C GLU A 455 2.11 6.44 23.53
N GLN A 456 2.03 7.76 23.30
CA GLN A 456 0.85 8.42 22.79
C GLN A 456 0.63 8.10 21.32
N CYS A 457 1.70 7.99 20.52
CA CYS A 457 1.64 7.52 19.14
C CYS A 457 1.01 6.12 19.06
N MET A 458 1.52 5.18 19.85
CA MET A 458 1.00 3.81 19.91
C MET A 458 -0.47 3.77 20.35
N ALA A 459 -0.83 4.53 21.39
CA ALA A 459 -2.21 4.64 21.84
C ALA A 459 -3.14 5.24 20.79
N ARG A 460 -2.71 6.29 20.07
CA ARG A 460 -3.50 6.96 19.03
C ARG A 460 -3.60 6.16 17.74
N LEU A 461 -2.65 5.28 17.47
CA LEU A 461 -2.77 4.25 16.45
C LEU A 461 -3.66 3.09 16.91
N ASN A 462 -4.19 3.09 18.14
CA ASN A 462 -4.92 1.96 18.70
C ASN A 462 -4.10 0.64 18.64
N LEU A 463 -2.79 0.74 18.88
CA LEU A 463 -1.87 -0.39 18.90
C LEU A 463 -1.60 -0.82 20.34
N SER A 464 -2.01 -2.03 20.67
CA SER A 464 -1.82 -2.66 21.97
C SER A 464 -0.77 -3.77 21.89
N ALA A 465 0.04 -3.91 22.94
CA ALA A 465 0.95 -5.04 23.10
C ALA A 465 0.40 -6.01 24.15
N THR A 466 0.65 -7.31 23.94
CA THR A 466 0.31 -8.35 24.93
C THR A 466 1.02 -8.09 26.25
N ASP A 467 2.30 -7.70 26.19
CA ASP A 467 3.07 -7.16 27.32
C ASP A 467 3.28 -5.65 27.10
N PRO A 468 2.73 -4.77 27.96
CA PRO A 468 2.91 -3.32 27.83
C PRO A 468 4.38 -2.87 27.83
N THR A 469 5.30 -3.65 28.38
CA THR A 469 6.73 -3.33 28.38
C THR A 469 7.38 -3.43 27.00
N ASP A 470 6.75 -4.13 26.05
CA ASP A 470 7.21 -4.24 24.67
C ASP A 470 6.89 -3.00 23.82
N ILE A 471 5.99 -2.12 24.26
CA ILE A 471 5.51 -0.96 23.47
C ILE A 471 6.66 -0.09 22.97
N ALA A 472 7.66 0.20 23.82
CA ALA A 472 8.81 1.01 23.43
C ALA A 472 9.63 0.36 22.32
N LEU A 473 9.78 -0.96 22.36
CA LEU A 473 10.54 -1.72 21.37
C LEU A 473 9.78 -1.85 20.04
N ILE A 474 8.46 -2.02 20.10
CA ILE A 474 7.63 -2.07 18.89
C ILE A 474 7.63 -0.71 18.21
N TYR A 475 7.50 0.37 18.99
CA TYR A 475 7.62 1.72 18.46
C TYR A 475 8.96 1.95 17.77
N GLU A 476 10.06 1.53 18.39
CA GLU A 476 11.40 1.61 17.79
C GLU A 476 11.48 0.85 16.45
N SER A 477 10.77 -0.28 16.34
CA SER A 477 10.69 -1.03 15.09
C SER A 477 9.83 -0.33 14.03
N LEU A 478 8.71 0.28 14.42
CA LEU A 478 7.89 1.12 13.53
C LEU A 478 8.67 2.32 13.02
N ARG A 479 9.49 2.94 13.86
CA ARG A 479 10.35 4.09 13.52
C ARG A 479 11.39 3.77 12.45
N ARG A 480 11.86 2.51 12.41
CA ARG A 480 12.83 2.02 11.42
C ARG A 480 12.21 1.61 10.08
N LEU A 481 10.89 1.60 9.98
CA LEU A 481 10.24 1.37 8.70
C LEU A 481 10.49 2.56 7.78
N SER A 482 10.72 2.28 6.50
CA SER A 482 10.76 3.32 5.49
C SER A 482 9.37 3.85 5.19
N ALA A 483 9.29 5.04 4.60
CA ALA A 483 8.05 5.57 4.04
C ALA A 483 7.38 4.53 3.11
N PRO A 484 6.05 4.39 3.15
CA PRO A 484 5.34 3.45 2.29
C PRO A 484 5.60 3.74 0.80
N ARG A 485 5.97 2.69 0.04
CA ARG A 485 6.29 2.82 -1.40
C ARG A 485 5.06 2.87 -2.29
N LYS A 486 3.99 2.19 -1.89
CA LYS A 486 2.71 2.21 -2.61
C LYS A 486 2.16 3.63 -2.55
N ILE A 487 1.66 4.14 -3.67
CA ILE A 487 0.93 5.40 -3.68
C ILE A 487 -0.55 5.10 -3.79
N HIS A 488 -1.34 5.86 -3.05
CA HIS A 488 -2.77 5.83 -3.15
C HIS A 488 -3.23 7.17 -3.71
N SER A 489 -3.70 7.15 -4.96
CA SER A 489 -4.17 8.33 -5.70
C SER A 489 -5.68 8.25 -5.84
N ASP A 490 -6.39 9.19 -5.23
CA ASP A 490 -7.84 9.22 -5.20
C ASP A 490 -8.37 10.65 -5.39
N ALA A 491 -9.62 10.82 -5.82
CA ALA A 491 -10.19 12.14 -6.06
C ALA A 491 -10.37 12.97 -4.78
N MET A 492 -10.36 12.29 -3.63
CA MET A 492 -10.39 12.87 -2.28
C MET A 492 -9.05 13.38 -1.77
N GLU A 493 -7.95 13.12 -2.48
CA GLU A 493 -6.63 13.60 -2.07
C GLU A 493 -6.63 15.11 -1.85
N VAL A 494 -6.03 15.54 -0.75
CA VAL A 494 -5.86 16.97 -0.47
C VAL A 494 -4.44 17.41 -0.78
N VAL A 495 -4.35 18.54 -1.47
CA VAL A 495 -3.09 19.14 -1.90
C VAL A 495 -2.78 20.34 -1.00
N THR A 496 -1.62 20.31 -0.37
CA THR A 496 -1.11 21.34 0.55
C THR A 496 0.35 21.69 0.23
N GLY A 497 0.85 22.80 0.77
CA GLY A 497 2.19 23.32 0.50
C GLY A 497 2.20 24.46 -0.51
N VAL A 498 3.15 24.44 -1.44
CA VAL A 498 3.31 25.48 -2.48
C VAL A 498 3.29 24.87 -3.86
N VAL A 499 2.39 25.29 -4.73
CA VAL A 499 2.46 24.96 -6.17
C VAL A 499 3.42 25.92 -6.85
N PRO A 500 4.63 25.48 -7.25
CA PRO A 500 5.54 26.36 -7.96
C PRO A 500 5.06 26.50 -9.42
N LEU A 501 4.83 27.74 -9.85
CA LEU A 501 4.39 28.06 -11.20
C LEU A 501 5.57 28.64 -12.00
N PRO A 502 5.98 28.02 -13.11
CA PRO A 502 7.13 28.50 -13.86
C PRO A 502 6.84 29.84 -14.54
N VAL A 503 7.83 30.71 -14.52
CA VAL A 503 7.83 31.99 -15.23
C VAL A 503 8.48 31.81 -16.59
N THR A 504 7.82 32.28 -17.65
CA THR A 504 8.36 32.25 -19.02
C THR A 504 9.29 33.44 -19.29
N GLU A 505 10.05 33.37 -20.39
CA GLU A 505 10.95 34.47 -20.84
C GLU A 505 10.22 35.83 -20.98
N HIS A 506 8.91 35.81 -21.25
CA HIS A 506 8.08 37.01 -21.38
C HIS A 506 7.50 37.50 -20.05
N ARG A 507 8.03 37.04 -18.90
CA ARG A 507 7.51 37.36 -17.55
C ARG A 507 6.01 37.06 -17.43
N ARG A 508 5.59 35.91 -17.96
CA ARG A 508 4.25 35.36 -17.76
C ARG A 508 4.33 34.16 -16.84
N VAL A 509 3.38 34.03 -15.92
CA VAL A 509 3.23 32.84 -15.08
C VAL A 509 2.33 31.86 -15.83
N LEU A 510 2.78 30.62 -15.94
CA LEU A 510 1.95 29.54 -16.48
C LEU A 510 1.08 28.95 -15.40
N VAL A 511 -0.21 28.82 -15.69
CA VAL A 511 -1.20 28.24 -14.77
C VAL A 511 -1.88 27.03 -15.41
N PRO A 512 -2.18 25.99 -14.62
CA PRO A 512 -2.89 24.84 -15.15
C PRO A 512 -4.33 25.24 -15.51
N ARG A 513 -4.87 24.67 -16.59
CA ARG A 513 -6.30 24.81 -16.96
C ARG A 513 -7.05 23.50 -17.09
N VAL A 514 -6.35 22.38 -17.27
CA VAL A 514 -6.96 21.04 -17.37
C VAL A 514 -6.13 20.06 -16.53
N SER A 515 -6.81 19.16 -15.81
CA SER A 515 -6.18 18.16 -14.93
C SER A 515 -5.74 16.87 -15.64
N ARG A 516 -5.96 16.71 -16.96
CA ARG A 516 -5.94 15.39 -17.63
C ARG A 516 -4.76 15.11 -18.55
N ASP A 517 -3.82 16.04 -18.70
CA ASP A 517 -2.70 15.82 -19.61
C ASP A 517 -1.69 14.86 -18.95
N SER A 518 -1.75 13.58 -19.31
CA SER A 518 -0.73 12.60 -18.92
C SER A 518 0.54 12.90 -19.73
N VAL A 519 1.56 13.47 -19.09
CA VAL A 519 2.87 13.65 -19.72
C VAL A 519 3.57 12.30 -19.73
N LYS A 520 3.75 11.71 -20.91
CA LYS A 520 4.60 10.53 -21.04
C LYS A 520 6.04 10.96 -20.81
N MET A 521 6.67 10.40 -19.79
CA MET A 521 8.09 10.60 -19.54
C MET A 521 8.90 9.80 -20.56
N THR A 522 9.36 10.48 -21.60
CA THR A 522 10.34 9.95 -22.54
C THR A 522 11.70 10.52 -22.16
N GLY A 523 12.32 9.95 -21.14
CA GLY A 523 13.69 10.28 -20.75
C GLY A 523 14.48 8.98 -20.67
N LYS A 524 15.69 8.97 -21.25
CA LYS A 524 16.67 7.95 -20.86
C LYS A 524 17.24 8.41 -19.53
N ALA A 525 17.08 7.59 -18.50
CA ALA A 525 17.84 7.80 -17.28
C ALA A 525 19.34 7.85 -17.61
N ARG A 526 20.04 8.78 -16.95
CA ARG A 526 21.45 9.07 -17.26
C ARG A 526 22.33 9.06 -16.03
N TRP A 527 21.76 9.21 -14.84
CA TRP A 527 22.50 9.40 -13.62
C TRP A 527 21.86 8.66 -12.45
N SER A 528 22.70 8.30 -11.49
CA SER A 528 22.31 7.74 -10.22
C SER A 528 22.77 8.67 -9.09
N LEU A 529 21.86 9.06 -8.20
CA LEU A 529 22.19 9.67 -6.93
C LEU A 529 21.89 8.69 -5.81
N ASN A 530 22.79 8.57 -4.83
CA ASN A 530 22.56 7.72 -3.67
C ASN A 530 21.45 8.30 -2.79
N TRP A 531 20.25 7.75 -2.94
CA TRP A 531 19.07 8.09 -2.15
C TRP A 531 18.94 7.27 -0.88
N THR A 532 19.86 6.33 -0.60
CA THR A 532 19.77 5.45 0.56
C THR A 532 19.50 6.26 1.82
N GLY A 533 18.46 5.87 2.55
CA GLY A 533 18.03 6.56 3.74
C GLY A 533 17.05 7.72 3.52
N ALA A 534 16.81 8.21 2.29
CA ALA A 534 15.89 9.33 2.01
C ALA A 534 14.45 9.11 2.53
N LEU A 535 14.04 7.84 2.63
CA LEU A 535 12.73 7.42 3.12
C LEU A 535 12.78 6.86 4.55
N GLU A 536 13.93 6.92 5.22
CA GLU A 536 14.14 6.42 6.57
C GLU A 536 14.32 7.59 7.53
N LEU A 537 13.57 7.60 8.64
CA LEU A 537 13.65 8.68 9.63
C LEU A 537 15.04 8.83 10.22
N GLU A 538 15.66 7.71 10.61
CA GLU A 538 16.98 7.71 11.27
C GLU A 538 18.08 8.30 10.38
N SER A 539 17.91 8.21 9.06
CA SER A 539 18.89 8.70 8.08
C SER A 539 18.61 10.15 7.65
N CYS A 540 17.38 10.63 7.79
CA CYS A 540 16.94 11.94 7.26
C CYS A 540 16.63 13.01 8.32
N TRP A 541 16.50 12.61 9.58
CA TRP A 541 16.06 13.49 10.65
C TRP A 541 16.88 13.28 11.91
N GLY A 542 17.61 14.33 12.29
CA GLY A 542 18.42 14.38 13.50
C GLY A 542 17.73 15.12 14.66
N PRO A 543 18.31 15.05 15.88
CA PRO A 543 17.81 15.77 17.04
C PRO A 543 17.88 17.31 16.87
N ASP A 544 18.81 17.79 16.04
CA ASP A 544 19.05 19.21 15.77
C ASP A 544 18.20 19.76 14.60
N ASP A 545 17.49 18.90 13.88
CA ASP A 545 16.60 19.33 12.80
C ASP A 545 15.32 19.96 13.36
N ASP A 546 14.90 21.05 12.72
CA ASP A 546 13.69 21.79 13.05
C ASP A 546 12.74 21.79 11.85
N ALA A 547 11.58 21.12 12.02
CA ALA A 547 10.54 21.05 11.01
C ALA A 547 9.99 22.43 10.64
N MET A 548 9.96 23.37 11.58
CA MET A 548 9.49 24.73 11.34
C MET A 548 10.44 25.53 10.44
N SER A 549 11.71 25.11 10.34
CA SER A 549 12.69 25.73 9.43
C SER A 549 12.47 25.36 7.96
N ILE A 550 11.65 24.33 7.68
CA ILE A 550 11.39 23.81 6.33
C ILE A 550 10.06 24.36 5.83
N THR A 551 10.06 25.63 5.42
CA THR A 551 8.87 26.27 4.86
C THR A 551 8.48 25.67 3.49
N PRO A 552 7.19 25.66 3.12
CA PRO A 552 6.70 25.18 1.82
C PRO A 552 7.42 25.75 0.59
N PHE A 553 7.93 26.97 0.72
CA PHE A 553 8.85 27.58 -0.23
C PHE A 553 10.05 28.09 0.54
N LEU A 554 11.23 27.60 0.19
CA LEU A 554 12.49 27.89 0.85
C LEU A 554 13.48 28.47 -0.18
N PRO A 555 13.76 29.78 -0.14
CA PRO A 555 14.89 30.33 -0.87
C PRO A 555 16.19 29.78 -0.25
N LEU A 556 17.02 29.13 -1.07
CA LEU A 556 18.28 28.51 -0.62
C LEU A 556 19.50 29.43 -0.81
N HIS A 557 19.29 30.64 -1.33
CA HIS A 557 20.36 31.59 -1.57
C HIS A 557 20.77 32.37 -0.32
N GLY A 558 22.02 32.13 0.12
CA GLY A 558 22.93 33.25 0.38
C GLY A 558 23.40 33.87 -0.96
N ALA A 559 23.99 35.07 -0.94
CA ALA A 559 24.43 35.75 -2.17
C ALA A 559 25.34 34.83 -3.03
N VAL A 560 24.81 34.26 -4.11
CA VAL A 560 25.63 33.55 -5.09
C VAL A 560 26.63 34.55 -5.64
N PRO A 561 27.95 34.26 -5.61
CA PRO A 561 28.93 35.14 -6.20
C PRO A 561 28.51 35.46 -7.63
N ALA A 562 28.52 36.74 -8.02
CA ALA A 562 28.14 37.17 -9.37
C ALA A 562 28.96 36.50 -10.50
N GLN A 563 30.01 35.76 -10.13
CA GLN A 563 30.90 35.02 -11.02
C GLN A 563 30.45 33.57 -11.29
N ASP A 564 29.52 32.99 -10.51
CA ASP A 564 29.03 31.63 -10.79
C ASP A 564 28.11 31.64 -12.02
N ARG A 565 28.58 31.06 -13.12
CA ARG A 565 27.88 31.01 -14.41
C ARG A 565 26.95 29.80 -14.56
N ARG A 566 26.92 28.90 -13.57
CA ARG A 566 26.04 27.72 -13.61
C ARG A 566 24.57 28.16 -13.65
N PRO A 567 23.70 27.46 -14.41
CA PRO A 567 22.27 27.77 -14.45
C PRO A 567 21.65 27.66 -13.06
N ARG A 568 20.73 28.57 -12.75
CA ARG A 568 19.96 28.51 -11.52
C ARG A 568 18.91 27.42 -11.62
N CYS A 569 18.68 26.74 -10.51
CA CYS A 569 17.80 25.59 -10.46
C CYS A 569 16.80 25.70 -9.30
N HIS A 570 15.55 25.35 -9.59
CA HIS A 570 14.52 25.14 -8.57
C HIS A 570 14.29 23.65 -8.33
N VAL A 571 14.13 23.24 -7.08
CA VAL A 571 13.69 21.89 -6.72
C VAL A 571 12.26 21.91 -6.24
N VAL A 572 11.41 21.03 -6.77
CA VAL A 572 10.07 20.78 -6.24
C VAL A 572 10.00 19.36 -5.71
N VAL A 573 9.68 19.22 -4.43
CA VAL A 573 9.46 17.94 -3.75
C VAL A 573 7.96 17.64 -3.74
N ILE A 574 7.55 16.48 -4.21
CA ILE A 574 6.14 16.03 -4.19
C ILE A 574 6.05 14.75 -3.36
N ALA A 575 5.43 14.83 -2.19
CA ALA A 575 5.39 13.77 -1.19
C ALA A 575 3.95 13.35 -0.82
N ALA A 576 3.80 12.25 -0.06
CA ALA A 576 2.49 11.72 0.32
C ALA A 576 1.79 12.44 1.47
N CYS A 577 2.49 13.23 2.26
CA CYS A 577 1.92 14.08 3.31
C CYS A 577 2.90 15.21 3.64
N GLU A 578 2.47 16.21 4.43
CA GLU A 578 3.34 17.34 4.79
C GLU A 578 4.59 16.88 5.57
N GLY A 579 4.46 15.90 6.47
CA GLY A 579 5.62 15.37 7.21
C GLY A 579 6.66 14.71 6.31
N GLU A 580 6.22 13.95 5.31
CA GLU A 580 7.11 13.36 4.31
C GLU A 580 7.71 14.44 3.39
N ALA A 581 6.93 15.47 3.04
CA ALA A 581 7.41 16.60 2.25
C ALA A 581 8.54 17.36 2.98
N VAL A 582 8.38 17.59 4.28
CA VAL A 582 9.38 18.21 5.16
C VAL A 582 10.63 17.32 5.26
N LEU A 583 10.44 16.01 5.51
CA LEU A 583 11.54 15.04 5.61
C LEU A 583 12.39 15.02 4.33
N LEU A 584 11.74 14.85 3.17
CA LEU A 584 12.41 14.82 1.87
C LEU A 584 13.06 16.16 1.52
N SER A 585 12.42 17.27 1.87
CA SER A 585 13.00 18.61 1.65
C SER A 585 14.26 18.83 2.49
N ASN A 586 14.27 18.34 3.74
CA ASN A 586 15.47 18.38 4.57
C ASN A 586 16.60 17.53 3.97
N TRP A 587 16.27 16.34 3.50
CA TRP A 587 17.23 15.46 2.84
C TRP A 587 17.81 16.09 1.56
N VAL A 588 16.97 16.67 0.69
CA VAL A 588 17.40 17.39 -0.52
C VAL A 588 18.32 18.56 -0.15
N ARG A 589 17.98 19.30 0.91
CA ARG A 589 18.81 20.39 1.42
C ARG A 589 20.19 19.89 1.86
N ALA A 590 20.26 18.76 2.57
CA ALA A 590 21.51 18.13 2.97
C ALA A 590 22.33 17.63 1.77
N LYS A 591 21.66 17.17 0.71
CA LYS A 591 22.28 16.68 -0.54
C LYS A 591 22.48 17.73 -1.62
N ARG A 592 22.31 19.01 -1.28
CA ARG A 592 22.44 20.14 -2.21
C ARG A 592 23.73 20.10 -3.02
N GLY A 593 24.89 19.90 -2.37
CA GLY A 593 26.18 19.93 -3.06
C GLY A 593 26.32 18.84 -4.13
N GLU A 594 25.91 17.61 -3.79
CA GLU A 594 25.91 16.47 -4.72
C GLU A 594 24.96 16.73 -5.91
N LEU A 595 23.77 17.31 -5.67
CA LEU A 595 22.82 17.67 -6.72
C LEU A 595 23.34 18.79 -7.64
N GLU A 596 23.96 19.83 -7.06
CA GLU A 596 24.56 20.93 -7.81
C GLU A 596 25.71 20.47 -8.70
N GLU A 597 26.54 19.56 -8.20
CA GLU A 597 27.64 18.93 -8.94
C GLU A 597 27.11 18.03 -10.07
N LEU A 598 26.20 17.11 -9.75
CA LEU A 598 25.65 16.14 -10.70
C LEU A 598 25.02 16.82 -11.92
N LEU A 599 24.30 17.92 -11.69
CA LEU A 599 23.53 18.61 -12.72
C LEU A 599 24.24 19.85 -13.29
N GLY A 600 25.42 20.20 -12.76
CA GLY A 600 26.16 21.40 -13.14
C GLY A 600 25.34 22.68 -12.96
N SER A 601 24.59 22.80 -11.86
CA SER A 601 23.65 23.91 -11.60
C SER A 601 23.80 24.47 -10.19
N VAL A 602 23.12 25.59 -9.89
CA VAL A 602 23.05 26.16 -8.53
C VAL A 602 21.63 26.07 -8.02
N LEU A 603 21.40 25.41 -6.89
CA LEU A 603 20.08 25.34 -6.27
C LEU A 603 19.73 26.71 -5.67
N GLN A 604 18.77 27.39 -6.31
CA GLN A 604 18.29 28.72 -5.92
C GLN A 604 17.20 28.65 -4.87
N SER A 605 16.28 27.72 -5.05
CA SER A 605 15.11 27.59 -4.20
C SER A 605 14.61 26.16 -4.22
N LEU A 606 13.89 25.82 -3.16
CA LEU A 606 13.20 24.56 -2.97
C LEU A 606 11.74 24.87 -2.64
N SER A 607 10.81 24.11 -3.21
CA SER A 607 9.43 24.07 -2.77
C SER A 607 9.02 22.65 -2.47
N TRP A 608 7.97 22.50 -1.66
CA TRP A 608 7.36 21.20 -1.45
C TRP A 608 5.84 21.26 -1.55
N LEU A 609 5.30 20.13 -2.01
CA LEU A 609 3.89 19.82 -2.14
C LEU A 609 3.61 18.48 -1.45
N ALA A 610 2.50 18.43 -0.74
CA ALA A 610 1.97 17.18 -0.21
C ALA A 610 0.65 16.87 -0.92
N THR A 611 0.50 15.63 -1.37
CA THR A 611 -0.76 15.09 -1.88
C THR A 611 -1.20 13.95 -0.97
N ASP A 612 -2.12 14.25 -0.06
CA ASP A 612 -2.43 13.35 1.05
C ASP A 612 -3.81 12.72 0.89
N VAL A 613 -3.83 11.39 0.70
CA VAL A 613 -5.06 10.59 0.74
C VAL A 613 -5.47 10.24 2.17
N ALA A 614 -4.52 10.31 3.12
CA ALA A 614 -4.68 9.96 4.52
C ALA A 614 -4.33 11.16 5.41
N PRO A 615 -5.10 12.26 5.36
CA PRO A 615 -4.76 13.51 6.03
C PRO A 615 -5.05 13.50 7.54
N VAL A 616 -4.50 12.50 8.21
CA VAL A 616 -4.68 12.16 9.63
C VAL A 616 -3.54 12.71 10.50
N GLY A 617 -2.40 13.02 9.89
CA GLY A 617 -1.20 13.55 10.56
C GLY A 617 -1.33 15.02 11.00
N HIS A 618 -0.23 15.52 11.56
CA HIS A 618 -0.01 16.94 11.81
C HIS A 618 0.25 17.68 10.49
N PHE A 619 -0.36 18.86 10.37
CA PHE A 619 -0.20 19.75 9.23
C PHE A 619 0.63 20.94 9.70
N VAL A 620 1.92 20.94 9.34
CA VAL A 620 2.84 22.04 9.66
C VAL A 620 2.39 23.33 8.98
N GLN A 621 1.88 23.21 7.76
CA GLN A 621 1.37 24.32 6.97
C GLN A 621 -0.15 24.27 6.85
N GLY A 622 -0.75 23.14 6.50
CA GLY A 622 -2.20 23.01 6.37
C GLY A 622 -2.85 24.03 5.43
N THR A 623 -2.08 24.59 4.48
CA THR A 623 -2.57 25.54 3.47
C THR A 623 -1.93 25.24 2.12
N LEU A 624 -2.61 25.64 1.05
CA LEU A 624 -2.04 25.64 -0.29
C LEU A 624 -1.94 27.08 -0.81
N GLN A 625 -0.83 27.40 -1.48
CA GLN A 625 -0.67 28.65 -2.21
C GLN A 625 0.16 28.40 -3.48
N ALA A 626 -0.02 29.22 -4.51
CA ALA A 626 0.86 29.22 -5.67
C ALA A 626 2.00 30.25 -5.50
N VAL A 627 3.17 29.94 -6.05
CA VAL A 627 4.33 30.85 -6.07
C VAL A 627 4.93 30.86 -7.46
N ALA A 628 5.14 32.05 -8.04
CA ALA A 628 5.84 32.20 -9.30
C ALA A 628 7.35 31.97 -9.09
N VAL A 629 7.94 31.10 -9.92
CA VAL A 629 9.36 30.73 -9.84
C VAL A 629 10.04 30.96 -11.19
N ASP A 630 10.97 31.91 -11.20
CA ASP A 630 11.81 32.22 -12.35
C ASP A 630 13.14 31.47 -12.23
N CYS A 631 13.19 30.27 -12.85
CA CYS A 631 14.37 29.43 -12.91
C CYS A 631 14.45 28.74 -14.28
N PRO A 632 15.61 28.75 -14.95
CA PRO A 632 15.78 28.08 -16.26
C PRO A 632 15.86 26.55 -16.14
N GLN A 633 16.23 26.03 -14.96
CA GLN A 633 16.39 24.60 -14.69
C GLN A 633 15.55 24.16 -13.49
N TRP A 634 15.00 22.94 -13.55
CA TRP A 634 14.10 22.39 -12.55
C TRP A 634 14.42 20.94 -12.24
N ILE A 635 14.23 20.55 -10.98
CA ILE A 635 14.27 19.15 -10.53
C ILE A 635 12.94 18.85 -9.86
N VAL A 636 12.24 17.83 -10.35
CA VAL A 636 11.05 17.27 -9.69
C VAL A 636 11.50 16.04 -8.91
N VAL A 637 11.35 16.06 -7.58
CA VAL A 637 11.69 14.95 -6.69
C VAL A 637 10.40 14.31 -6.18
N ALA A 638 10.21 13.03 -6.45
CA ALA A 638 9.06 12.25 -5.98
C ALA A 638 9.41 10.76 -5.96
N SER A 639 8.54 9.89 -5.42
CA SER A 639 8.67 8.45 -5.67
C SER A 639 8.34 8.12 -7.13
N GLU A 640 8.92 7.03 -7.65
CA GLU A 640 8.75 6.54 -9.01
C GLU A 640 7.26 6.38 -9.35
N ALA A 641 6.49 5.79 -8.44
CA ALA A 641 5.07 5.60 -8.65
C ALA A 641 4.31 6.92 -8.87
N ARG A 642 4.75 8.03 -8.26
CA ARG A 642 4.13 9.37 -8.44
C ARG A 642 4.36 9.92 -9.84
N PHE A 643 5.49 9.61 -10.47
CA PHE A 643 5.71 10.00 -11.86
C PHE A 643 4.74 9.30 -12.82
N ILE A 644 4.22 8.13 -12.43
CA ILE A 644 3.31 7.33 -13.24
C ILE A 644 1.85 7.71 -12.98
N SER A 645 1.46 7.88 -11.71
CA SER A 645 0.03 7.92 -11.33
C SER A 645 -0.42 9.15 -10.54
N CYS A 646 0.46 10.12 -10.26
CA CYS A 646 0.09 11.35 -9.53
C CYS A 646 -0.25 12.48 -10.51
N ASN A 647 -1.51 12.92 -10.51
CA ASN A 647 -1.94 14.05 -11.37
C ASN A 647 -1.21 15.35 -11.04
N VAL A 648 -0.86 15.59 -9.77
CA VAL A 648 -0.13 16.82 -9.39
C VAL A 648 1.27 16.82 -10.02
N THR A 649 1.96 15.67 -10.01
CA THR A 649 3.24 15.51 -10.69
C THR A 649 3.10 15.75 -12.19
N ALA A 650 2.07 15.17 -12.83
CA ALA A 650 1.79 15.40 -14.24
C ALA A 650 1.51 16.88 -14.57
N ILE A 651 0.73 17.58 -13.74
CA ILE A 651 0.45 19.02 -13.88
C ILE A 651 1.75 19.83 -13.84
N ILE A 652 2.62 19.60 -12.86
CA ILE A 652 3.90 20.31 -12.74
C ILE A 652 4.77 20.05 -13.98
N LEU A 653 4.91 18.80 -14.41
CA LEU A 653 5.69 18.45 -15.60
C LEU A 653 5.14 19.10 -16.88
N ALA A 654 3.80 19.16 -17.03
CA ALA A 654 3.16 19.83 -18.15
C ALA A 654 3.44 21.34 -18.16
N LEU A 655 3.40 21.99 -17.00
CA LEU A 655 3.75 23.41 -16.87
C LEU A 655 5.22 23.67 -17.23
N LEU A 656 6.14 22.82 -16.78
CA LEU A 656 7.57 22.93 -17.09
C LEU A 656 7.84 22.71 -18.58
N CYS A 657 7.15 21.75 -19.21
CA CYS A 657 7.18 21.54 -20.66
C CYS A 657 6.76 22.79 -21.42
N ARG A 658 5.63 23.38 -21.02
CA ARG A 658 5.11 24.59 -21.67
C ARG A 658 6.02 25.81 -21.44
N ALA A 659 6.64 25.90 -20.28
CA ALA A 659 7.64 26.93 -19.99
C ALA A 659 8.93 26.76 -20.80
N LYS A 660 9.11 25.61 -21.48
CA LYS A 660 10.37 25.19 -22.11
C LYS A 660 11.53 25.17 -21.10
N ALA A 661 11.21 24.91 -19.84
CA ALA A 661 12.21 24.81 -18.78
C ALA A 661 12.98 23.49 -18.92
N ARG A 662 14.29 23.52 -18.64
CA ARG A 662 15.07 22.30 -18.57
C ARG A 662 14.70 21.53 -17.31
N CYS A 663 14.14 20.33 -17.43
CA CYS A 663 13.58 19.58 -16.31
C CYS A 663 14.29 18.24 -16.11
N PHE A 664 14.57 17.92 -14.85
CA PHE A 664 15.05 16.62 -14.40
C PHE A 664 13.99 15.97 -13.49
N ALA A 665 13.73 14.68 -13.68
CA ALA A 665 13.00 13.88 -12.73
C ALA A 665 13.98 13.12 -11.83
N PHE A 666 13.70 13.12 -10.54
CA PHE A 666 14.42 12.34 -9.55
C PHE A 666 13.44 11.42 -8.80
N ALA A 667 13.47 10.12 -9.15
CA ALA A 667 12.72 9.06 -8.49
C ALA A 667 13.42 8.60 -7.21
N ILE A 668 13.00 9.09 -6.04
CA ILE A 668 13.74 8.96 -4.77
C ILE A 668 13.83 7.53 -4.23
N ASP A 669 13.05 6.58 -4.77
CA ASP A 669 12.97 5.18 -4.37
C ASP A 669 13.52 4.20 -5.44
N ALA A 670 14.01 4.72 -6.56
CA ALA A 670 14.66 3.92 -7.61
C ALA A 670 16.14 3.69 -7.28
N HIS A 671 16.58 2.43 -7.18
CA HIS A 671 17.94 2.05 -6.75
C HIS A 671 19.07 2.59 -7.62
N GLU A 672 18.87 2.62 -8.93
CA GLU A 672 19.82 3.09 -9.94
C GLU A 672 19.06 3.91 -10.99
N ASP A 673 19.80 4.69 -11.78
CA ASP A 673 19.25 5.43 -12.92
C ASP A 673 18.05 6.33 -12.51
N ASN A 674 18.11 6.83 -11.28
CA ASN A 674 17.02 7.50 -10.62
C ASN A 674 16.94 8.99 -10.93
N VAL A 675 17.89 9.53 -11.70
CA VAL A 675 17.86 10.90 -12.20
C VAL A 675 17.86 10.88 -13.73
N ALA A 676 16.79 11.44 -14.31
CA ALA A 676 16.58 11.49 -15.75
C ALA A 676 16.30 12.93 -16.21
N GLU A 677 17.00 13.37 -17.26
CA GLU A 677 16.62 14.58 -17.99
C GLU A 677 15.39 14.25 -18.84
N LEU A 678 14.35 15.08 -18.73
CA LEU A 678 13.11 14.85 -19.46
C LEU A 678 13.19 15.53 -20.82
N GLU A 679 13.10 14.74 -21.88
CA GLU A 679 12.85 15.26 -23.21
C GLU A 679 11.36 15.57 -23.31
N LEU A 680 11.02 16.83 -23.08
CA LEU A 680 9.66 17.33 -23.15
C LEU A 680 9.28 17.51 -24.64
N ALA A 681 9.09 16.39 -25.34
CA ALA A 681 8.64 16.38 -26.73
C ALA A 681 7.15 16.78 -26.76
N GLY A 682 6.87 17.99 -27.25
CA GLY A 682 5.51 18.52 -27.45
C GLY A 682 4.76 17.69 -28.49
N THR A 683 4.20 16.56 -28.08
CA THR A 683 3.48 15.63 -28.97
C THR A 683 2.00 15.98 -29.14
N GLY A 684 1.50 17.01 -28.44
CA GLY A 684 0.20 17.62 -28.68
C GLY A 684 0.35 19.10 -28.98
N GLN A 685 -0.49 19.64 -29.88
CA GLN A 685 -0.76 21.08 -29.88
C GLN A 685 -1.04 21.50 -28.43
N PRO A 686 -0.46 22.62 -27.95
CA PRO A 686 -0.68 23.05 -26.57
C PRO A 686 -2.18 23.16 -26.37
N SER A 687 -2.73 22.26 -25.55
CA SER A 687 -4.06 22.41 -24.96
C SER A 687 -4.16 23.83 -24.39
N ASP A 688 -5.33 24.45 -24.47
CA ASP A 688 -5.64 25.84 -24.13
C ASP A 688 -5.30 26.23 -22.67
N GLY A 689 -4.04 26.13 -22.23
CA GLY A 689 -3.58 26.65 -20.95
C GLY A 689 -3.54 28.18 -20.98
N GLY A 690 -3.78 28.80 -19.84
CA GLY A 690 -3.81 30.24 -19.71
C GLY A 690 -2.42 30.76 -19.40
N ASP A 691 -2.05 31.85 -20.05
CA ASP A 691 -0.96 32.68 -19.57
C ASP A 691 -1.57 33.80 -18.72
N ILE A 692 -0.99 34.06 -17.55
CA ILE A 692 -1.30 35.25 -16.76
C ILE A 692 -0.06 36.13 -16.74
N GLU A 693 -0.23 37.42 -17.03
CA GLU A 693 0.87 38.39 -16.91
C GLU A 693 1.29 38.51 -15.45
N LEU A 694 2.60 38.43 -15.16
CA LEU A 694 3.13 38.30 -13.80
C LEU A 694 2.97 39.58 -12.95
N PHE A 695 2.72 40.74 -13.58
CA PHE A 695 2.61 42.01 -12.89
C PHE A 695 1.29 42.11 -12.11
N GLY A 696 1.38 42.03 -10.78
CA GLY A 696 0.26 42.27 -9.86
C GLY A 696 -0.57 41.04 -9.52
N VAL A 697 -0.14 39.84 -9.91
CA VAL A 697 -0.86 38.61 -9.55
C VAL A 697 -0.56 38.25 -8.09
N THR A 698 -1.59 38.36 -7.24
CA THR A 698 -1.60 37.76 -5.91
C THR A 698 -2.28 36.40 -6.01
N PHE A 699 -1.59 35.35 -5.60
CA PHE A 699 -2.20 34.02 -5.53
C PHE A 699 -2.99 33.88 -4.23
N PRO A 700 -4.24 33.38 -4.29
CA PRO A 700 -5.01 33.13 -3.08
C PRO A 700 -4.33 32.09 -2.21
N ARG A 701 -4.53 32.23 -0.90
CA ARG A 701 -4.13 31.23 0.07
C ARG A 701 -5.35 30.39 0.45
N HIS A 702 -5.26 29.08 0.25
CA HIS A 702 -6.34 28.15 0.56
C HIS A 702 -6.07 27.49 1.92
N ALA A 703 -6.78 27.92 2.95
CA ALA A 703 -6.79 27.23 4.24
C ALA A 703 -7.30 25.78 4.07
N GLY A 704 -6.62 24.80 4.67
CA GLY A 704 -6.91 23.38 4.45
C GLY A 704 -6.50 22.84 3.07
N GLY A 705 -5.84 23.64 2.23
CA GLY A 705 -5.47 23.23 0.90
C GLY A 705 -6.65 23.10 -0.06
N LEU A 706 -6.46 22.36 -1.15
CA LEU A 706 -7.50 22.08 -2.15
C LEU A 706 -7.62 20.58 -2.39
N LEU A 707 -8.84 20.08 -2.60
CA LEU A 707 -9.03 18.71 -3.10
C LEU A 707 -8.46 18.62 -4.52
N ARG A 708 -7.79 17.52 -4.83
CA ARG A 708 -7.16 17.29 -6.15
C ARG A 708 -8.13 17.50 -7.31
N SER A 709 -9.38 17.05 -7.15
CA SER A 709 -10.46 17.22 -8.13
C SER A 709 -10.79 18.69 -8.44
N SER A 710 -10.53 19.60 -7.50
CA SER A 710 -10.80 21.04 -7.59
C SER A 710 -9.54 21.91 -7.72
N LEU A 711 -8.36 21.30 -7.70
CA LEU A 711 -7.07 22.00 -7.63
C LEU A 711 -6.93 23.03 -8.75
N VAL A 712 -7.14 22.61 -10.00
CA VAL A 712 -6.94 23.46 -11.18
C VAL A 712 -7.94 24.62 -11.22
N GLU A 713 -9.17 24.38 -10.76
CA GLU A 713 -10.23 25.40 -10.77
C GLU A 713 -9.94 26.54 -9.80
N TYR A 714 -9.50 26.21 -8.58
CA TYR A 714 -9.39 27.19 -7.50
C TYR A 714 -7.99 27.74 -7.27
N LEU A 715 -6.94 27.12 -7.81
CA LEU A 715 -5.54 27.52 -7.53
C LEU A 715 -5.25 29.01 -7.80
N VAL A 716 -5.91 29.59 -8.80
CA VAL A 716 -5.65 30.98 -9.27
C VAL A 716 -6.91 31.83 -9.29
N ALA A 717 -8.07 31.26 -8.97
CA ALA A 717 -9.34 31.97 -9.06
C ALA A 717 -9.57 32.82 -7.81
N GLU A 718 -9.31 34.13 -7.90
CA GLU A 718 -10.16 35.13 -7.28
C GLU A 718 -10.92 35.82 -8.41
N ARG A 719 -12.14 35.38 -8.73
CA ARG A 719 -13.05 36.27 -9.46
C ARG A 719 -13.24 37.49 -8.56
N PRO A 720 -12.85 38.72 -8.97
CA PRO A 720 -13.24 39.89 -8.23
C PRO A 720 -14.77 39.86 -8.11
N ALA A 721 -15.29 40.05 -6.90
CA ALA A 721 -16.69 39.87 -6.52
C ALA A 721 -17.67 40.89 -7.17
N GLY A 722 -17.42 41.32 -8.42
CA GLY A 722 -18.18 42.35 -9.12
C GLY A 722 -18.33 42.14 -10.62
N GLN A 723 -18.16 40.92 -11.15
CA GLN A 723 -18.35 40.62 -12.58
C GLN A 723 -19.41 39.53 -12.87
N ASP A 724 -20.29 39.20 -11.92
CA ASP A 724 -21.54 38.47 -12.21
C ASP A 724 -22.65 39.44 -12.66
N ALA A 725 -22.34 40.37 -13.58
CA ALA A 725 -23.30 41.33 -14.13
C ALA A 725 -24.12 40.77 -15.31
N ASP A 726 -23.88 39.53 -15.73
CA ASP A 726 -24.68 38.84 -16.75
C ASP A 726 -25.40 37.62 -16.12
N SER A 727 -26.27 37.89 -15.15
CA SER A 727 -27.41 37.01 -14.89
C SER A 727 -28.51 37.38 -15.90
N PRO A 728 -28.89 36.51 -16.84
CA PRO A 728 -29.90 36.82 -17.85
C PRO A 728 -31.35 36.91 -17.33
N ASP A 729 -31.57 36.88 -16.01
CA ASP A 729 -32.91 36.84 -15.40
C ASP A 729 -33.22 38.04 -14.48
N ALA A 730 -32.95 39.27 -14.94
CA ALA A 730 -33.60 40.45 -14.36
C ALA A 730 -34.94 40.72 -15.08
N PRO A 731 -36.12 40.58 -14.42
CA PRO A 731 -37.40 40.85 -15.05
C PRO A 731 -37.53 42.34 -15.38
N ALA A 732 -37.87 42.64 -16.63
CA ALA A 732 -38.16 43.98 -17.10
C ALA A 732 -39.40 44.54 -16.36
N THR A 733 -39.18 45.52 -15.48
CA THR A 733 -40.25 46.35 -14.94
C THR A 733 -40.66 47.40 -15.96
N GLY A 734 -41.93 47.35 -16.37
CA GLY A 734 -42.69 48.49 -16.90
C GLY A 734 -43.35 49.29 -15.79
#